data_AF-A0ABD5EHX3-F1
#
_entry.id   AF-A0ABD5EHX3-F1
#
_cell.length_a   1.000
_cell.length_b   1.000
_cell.length_c   1.000
_cell.angle_alpha   90.00
_cell.angle_beta   90.00
_cell.angle_gamma   90.00
#
_symmetry.space_group_name_H-M   'P 1'
#
loop_
_entity.id
_entity.type
_entity.pdbx_description
1 polymer ?
#
loop_
_entity_poly.entity_id
_entity_poly.type
_entity_poly.pdbx_seq_one_letter_code
_entity_poly.pdbx_strand_id
1 'polypeptide(L)'
;MRIRPFGKRLTLLLVAALGAAGLTAAPSAGAADDPVEVHGLKGEYYTQSAPGAFDFHELKATGFDPNLDFATLEPRLSFATGQSDDVNVRWTGKIVPEKTGPTTFSVIGDNGFRLWVGDRLVIDHWVDDWDREQTAQPIELTAGQSYDFKVEYFEHFGGSNLHVRWTPPGGTKTAVPQSAFRLPDGFDYDGAIDTTVRADGRTLQLDFAQPLAALPAGLTDHLDAVIGGATWPLGAARLDPRDPTSLLVTLKEPVVGNKTGTAPGLADVRYDGEGGLRGRDGNVVNTFWSSGGNRSTYELSTPWADDVSAHNAHPEYPRPQLTRADWRNLNGSWQFAAAAAGDRPPVGKNLRERILVPYPVESQLSGIERHEDRMWYRRTFTVPADWRIGSAQRLQLNFGAVDWQAEVYVNGTKVTEHKGGYDKFSADVTDALKPGRTQELIVGVYDPTDAADGENPPLGKQRLDPSGIWYTPSSGIWQTVWMEPVAADHVDTLKLTPDAAKGTVTVAPQGVRSGLPVTVTAYDGKRKVASATGRSGTPLTLRIPHARLWSPDDPFLYDLKVSVGKDRVGSYVGLRSISVEQVDGVPRTVLNGEPIFMMATLDQGFWPDGLHTAPTDEALAYDLKLHKQLGFNSVRKHIKVEPDRWFYWADRLGLMVWQDMPAMTAGVNPSTAARAEYEREMKQIMDEHISSPSVVMWVTFNEGWGQYDMARVADQAKAWDPTRLVNSMSGLNLGADGGTGDIMDEHGYPSPALPPHPDGRRALVTGEYGGLGLAVPGHAWSVQQSYVDVDPSAYTDGYLEKLDEVHALACQGSNGAVYTQISDVEGELNGLVTYDRKVVKPDVKRIRAAQRALIDDASRAEPAGCA
;
A
#
# COMPACT_ATOMS: atom_id res chain seq x y z
N MET A 1 44.80 29.57 -24.36
CA MET A 1 46.27 29.79 -24.45
C MET A 1 46.88 29.06 -23.26
N ARG A 2 47.38 27.83 -23.45
CA ARG A 2 48.81 27.42 -23.34
C ARG A 2 49.49 27.96 -22.06
N ILE A 3 50.19 27.21 -21.20
CA ILE A 3 50.83 25.88 -21.20
C ILE A 3 51.30 25.61 -19.73
N ARG A 4 51.34 24.32 -19.35
CA ARG A 4 52.00 23.65 -18.19
C ARG A 4 53.52 23.97 -18.03
N PRO A 5 54.37 23.14 -17.36
CA PRO A 5 54.52 22.69 -15.96
C PRO A 5 56.00 22.90 -15.49
N PHE A 6 56.47 22.21 -14.42
CA PHE A 6 57.83 21.67 -14.14
C PHE A 6 57.99 21.58 -12.60
N GLY A 7 58.64 20.61 -11.96
CA GLY A 7 59.50 19.51 -12.39
C GLY A 7 59.99 18.71 -11.16
N LYS A 8 60.52 17.51 -11.45
CA LYS A 8 60.93 16.43 -10.54
C LYS A 8 62.33 16.62 -9.90
N ARG A 9 62.50 15.97 -8.74
CA ARG A 9 63.65 15.17 -8.23
C ARG A 9 65.08 15.74 -8.24
N LEU A 10 65.80 15.53 -7.13
CA LEU A 10 67.16 14.98 -7.15
C LEU A 10 67.51 14.22 -5.85
N THR A 11 68.39 13.24 -6.01
CA THR A 11 68.81 12.15 -5.11
C THR A 11 70.33 12.29 -4.84
N LEU A 12 70.83 11.76 -3.70
CA LEU A 12 72.06 10.95 -3.46
C LEU A 12 72.59 11.16 -2.02
N LEU A 13 72.64 10.13 -1.15
CA LEU A 13 73.62 9.02 -0.98
C LEU A 13 74.90 9.39 -0.20
N LEU A 14 75.11 8.75 0.96
CA LEU A 14 76.41 8.17 1.36
C LEU A 14 76.24 7.09 2.46
N VAL A 15 77.08 6.05 2.37
CA VAL A 15 77.10 4.79 3.14
C VAL A 15 78.43 4.64 3.88
N ALA A 16 78.42 4.04 5.09
CA ALA A 16 79.50 3.24 5.70
C ALA A 16 78.88 2.41 6.86
N ALA A 17 78.73 1.08 6.79
CA ALA A 17 79.66 -0.03 7.12
C ALA A 17 80.10 -0.03 8.61
N LEU A 18 80.07 -1.08 9.46
CA LEU A 18 80.10 -2.56 9.36
C LEU A 18 79.68 -3.15 10.75
N GLY A 19 79.17 -4.39 10.81
CA GLY A 19 79.24 -5.22 12.03
C GLY A 19 78.07 -6.18 12.28
N ALA A 20 78.28 -7.47 12.00
CA ALA A 20 77.30 -8.54 12.06
C ALA A 20 77.02 -9.10 13.47
N ALA A 21 75.77 -9.48 13.73
CA ALA A 21 75.41 -10.64 14.55
C ALA A 21 74.04 -11.15 14.06
N GLY A 22 74.05 -12.35 13.47
CA GLY A 22 72.85 -12.99 12.95
C GLY A 22 71.98 -13.55 14.06
N LEU A 23 70.68 -13.24 13.99
CA LEU A 23 69.60 -14.06 14.50
C LEU A 23 68.53 -14.06 13.41
N THR A 24 68.41 -15.20 12.73
CA THR A 24 67.30 -15.50 11.83
C THR A 24 66.02 -15.59 12.68
N ALA A 25 65.26 -14.51 12.74
CA ALA A 25 63.87 -14.59 13.17
C ALA A 25 63.09 -15.24 12.03
N ALA A 26 62.71 -16.50 12.23
CA ALA A 26 61.68 -17.15 11.43
C ALA A 26 60.42 -16.28 11.45
N PRO A 27 59.62 -16.22 10.37
CA PRO A 27 58.32 -15.58 10.43
C PRO A 27 57.51 -16.27 11.51
N SER A 28 57.09 -15.54 12.53
CA SER A 28 56.12 -16.04 13.50
C SER A 28 54.88 -16.46 12.73
N ALA A 29 54.56 -17.75 12.82
CA ALA A 29 53.26 -18.26 12.41
C ALA A 29 52.18 -17.33 12.97
N GLY A 30 51.26 -16.91 12.10
CA GLY A 30 50.09 -16.15 12.51
C GLY A 30 49.41 -16.86 13.68
N ALA A 31 48.93 -16.09 14.64
CA ALA A 31 48.00 -16.59 15.64
C ALA A 31 46.92 -17.38 14.89
N ALA A 32 46.78 -18.66 15.21
CA ALA A 32 45.61 -19.41 14.80
C ALA A 32 44.42 -18.68 15.41
N ASP A 33 43.50 -18.19 14.58
CA ASP A 33 42.25 -17.63 15.06
C ASP A 33 41.58 -18.70 15.94
N ASP A 34 41.21 -18.34 17.16
CA ASP A 34 40.43 -19.23 18.03
C ASP A 34 39.17 -19.66 17.25
N PRO A 35 38.76 -20.93 17.32
CA PRO A 35 37.58 -21.40 16.60
C PRO A 35 36.35 -20.57 17.01
N VAL A 36 35.61 -20.08 16.00
CA VAL A 36 34.38 -19.31 16.23
C VAL A 36 33.40 -20.17 17.01
N GLU A 37 32.98 -19.69 18.18
CA GLU A 37 32.02 -20.39 19.02
C GLU A 37 30.63 -20.36 18.38
N VAL A 38 30.09 -21.54 18.02
CA VAL A 38 28.76 -21.65 17.42
C VAL A 38 27.69 -21.53 18.50
N HIS A 39 26.79 -20.57 18.32
CA HIS A 39 25.71 -20.27 19.25
C HIS A 39 24.36 -20.74 18.68
N GLY A 40 23.70 -21.68 19.38
CA GLY A 40 22.38 -22.19 19.02
C GLY A 40 22.08 -23.53 19.70
N LEU A 41 21.02 -24.19 19.26
CA LEU A 41 20.54 -25.47 19.77
C LEU A 41 20.46 -26.50 18.64
N LYS A 42 20.56 -27.78 19.00
CA LYS A 42 20.24 -28.90 18.11
C LYS A 42 18.73 -29.12 18.11
N GLY A 43 18.08 -28.92 16.97
CA GLY A 43 16.66 -29.24 16.76
C GLY A 43 16.49 -30.64 16.20
N GLU A 44 15.63 -31.45 16.82
CA GLU A 44 15.24 -32.79 16.36
C GLU A 44 13.74 -32.76 16.03
N TYR A 45 13.40 -33.06 14.76
CA TYR A 45 12.05 -32.89 14.21
C TYR A 45 11.41 -34.25 13.96
N TYR A 46 10.22 -34.44 14.51
CA TYR A 46 9.51 -35.72 14.52
C TYR A 46 8.11 -35.56 13.95
N THR A 47 7.61 -36.58 13.27
CA THR A 47 6.16 -36.74 13.06
C THR A 47 5.54 -37.45 14.26
N GLN A 48 4.26 -37.18 14.52
CA GLN A 48 3.46 -37.91 15.52
C GLN A 48 2.99 -39.27 14.98
N SER A 49 2.61 -40.18 15.88
CA SER A 49 2.15 -41.54 15.51
C SER A 49 0.74 -41.57 14.93
N ALA A 50 -0.07 -40.56 15.24
CA ALA A 50 -1.41 -40.30 14.72
C ALA A 50 -1.76 -38.82 14.97
N PRO A 51 -2.77 -38.27 14.27
CA PRO A 51 -3.20 -36.91 14.52
C PRO A 51 -3.59 -36.68 15.99
N GLY A 52 -3.04 -35.63 16.59
CA GLY A 52 -3.26 -35.27 18.00
C GLY A 52 -2.65 -36.23 19.04
N ALA A 53 -1.66 -37.06 18.67
CA ALA A 53 -1.02 -37.99 19.60
C ALA A 53 0.06 -37.32 20.50
N PHE A 54 0.62 -36.21 20.03
CA PHE A 54 1.65 -35.39 20.69
C PHE A 54 2.88 -36.18 21.13
N ASP A 55 3.20 -37.27 20.44
CA ASP A 55 4.34 -38.15 20.73
C ASP A 55 5.50 -37.98 19.74
N PHE A 56 6.71 -38.26 20.20
CA PHE A 56 7.93 -38.22 19.39
C PHE A 56 8.11 -39.54 18.62
N HIS A 57 7.26 -39.80 17.62
CA HIS A 57 7.18 -41.10 16.95
C HIS A 57 8.37 -41.39 16.01
N GLU A 58 8.48 -40.66 14.90
CA GLU A 58 9.52 -40.89 13.89
C GLU A 58 10.39 -39.64 13.72
N LEU A 59 11.69 -39.74 14.02
CA LEU A 59 12.66 -38.67 13.77
C LEU A 59 12.86 -38.53 12.25
N LYS A 60 12.54 -37.36 11.71
CA LYS A 60 12.68 -37.06 10.28
C LYS A 60 13.95 -36.29 9.96
N ALA A 61 14.32 -35.33 10.81
CA ALA A 61 15.49 -34.49 10.60
C ALA A 61 16.15 -34.05 11.90
N THR A 62 17.44 -33.70 11.79
CA THR A 62 18.20 -33.00 12.82
C THR A 62 18.76 -31.72 12.20
N GLY A 63 18.64 -30.59 12.90
CA GLY A 63 19.04 -29.27 12.41
C GLY A 63 19.65 -28.39 13.49
N PHE A 64 19.98 -27.16 13.10
CA PHE A 64 20.56 -26.12 13.94
C PHE A 64 19.58 -24.94 14.08
N ASP A 65 19.27 -24.57 15.31
CA ASP A 65 18.35 -23.49 15.65
C ASP A 65 19.11 -22.38 16.41
N PRO A 66 19.37 -21.21 15.79
CA PRO A 66 20.15 -20.15 16.44
C PRO A 66 19.41 -19.50 17.61
N ASN A 67 18.07 -19.50 17.59
CA ASN A 67 17.23 -19.02 18.67
C ASN A 67 15.87 -19.75 18.64
N LEU A 68 15.03 -19.50 19.66
CA LEU A 68 13.68 -20.05 19.77
C LEU A 68 12.65 -18.90 19.87
N ASP A 69 12.67 -17.99 18.89
CA ASP A 69 11.75 -16.85 18.79
C ASP A 69 11.11 -16.82 17.39
N PHE A 70 10.16 -17.74 17.15
CA PHE A 70 9.52 -17.98 15.87
C PHE A 70 8.12 -17.37 15.80
N ALA A 71 7.89 -16.48 14.84
CA ALA A 71 6.53 -16.02 14.52
C ALA A 71 5.68 -17.10 13.83
N THR A 72 6.33 -18.04 13.14
CA THR A 72 5.75 -19.28 12.59
C THR A 72 6.87 -20.31 12.39
N LEU A 73 6.56 -21.59 12.63
CA LEU A 73 7.46 -22.73 12.39
C LEU A 73 7.10 -23.51 11.13
N GLU A 74 5.96 -23.24 10.48
CA GLU A 74 5.43 -24.04 9.37
C GLU A 74 6.45 -24.36 8.27
N PRO A 75 7.21 -23.39 7.70
CA PRO A 75 8.16 -23.70 6.63
C PRO A 75 9.23 -24.69 7.08
N ARG A 76 9.62 -24.60 8.35
CA ARG A 76 10.65 -25.43 8.96
C ARG A 76 10.12 -26.82 9.28
N LEU A 77 8.91 -26.93 9.80
CA LEU A 77 8.25 -28.20 10.11
C LEU A 77 7.99 -29.00 8.83
N SER A 78 7.38 -28.36 7.83
CA SER A 78 7.11 -28.95 6.52
C SER A 78 8.38 -29.44 5.85
N PHE A 79 9.46 -28.64 5.88
CA PHE A 79 10.74 -29.06 5.33
C PHE A 79 11.36 -30.23 6.10
N ALA A 80 11.43 -30.14 7.42
CA ALA A 80 12.12 -31.11 8.25
C ALA A 80 11.38 -32.47 8.30
N THR A 81 10.06 -32.46 8.18
CA THR A 81 9.23 -33.66 8.41
C THR A 81 8.39 -34.11 7.21
N GLY A 82 8.15 -33.22 6.24
CA GLY A 82 7.22 -33.42 5.14
C GLY A 82 5.78 -32.94 5.42
N GLN A 83 5.50 -32.40 6.61
CA GLN A 83 4.20 -31.88 7.05
C GLN A 83 4.36 -30.77 8.10
N SER A 84 3.41 -29.85 8.22
CA SER A 84 3.44 -28.78 9.25
C SER A 84 2.66 -29.18 10.51
N ASP A 85 1.59 -29.93 10.32
CA ASP A 85 0.69 -30.41 11.36
C ASP A 85 1.14 -31.77 11.89
N ASP A 86 0.70 -32.10 13.11
CA ASP A 86 0.98 -33.39 13.76
C ASP A 86 2.49 -33.69 13.85
N VAL A 87 3.26 -32.69 14.28
CA VAL A 87 4.72 -32.77 14.43
C VAL A 87 5.16 -32.39 15.83
N ASN A 88 6.31 -32.90 16.23
CA ASN A 88 6.95 -32.54 17.48
C ASN A 88 8.39 -32.08 17.21
N VAL A 89 8.85 -31.11 17.99
CA VAL A 89 10.25 -30.65 17.94
C VAL A 89 10.87 -30.77 19.32
N ARG A 90 12.11 -31.25 19.37
CA ARG A 90 12.95 -31.22 20.56
C ARG A 90 14.20 -30.42 20.27
N TRP A 91 14.37 -29.31 20.97
CA TRP A 91 15.62 -28.55 20.97
C TRP A 91 16.46 -28.92 22.18
N THR A 92 17.74 -29.23 21.97
CA THR A 92 18.71 -29.55 23.02
C THR A 92 19.99 -28.76 22.85
N GLY A 93 20.60 -28.36 23.96
CA GLY A 93 21.87 -27.65 23.99
C GLY A 93 22.18 -27.20 25.40
N LYS A 94 22.87 -26.06 25.52
CA LYS A 94 23.15 -25.43 26.80
C LYS A 94 22.80 -23.96 26.77
N ILE A 95 22.53 -23.41 27.95
CA ILE A 95 22.35 -21.99 28.19
C ILE A 95 23.45 -21.45 29.11
N VAL A 96 24.02 -20.31 28.74
CA VAL A 96 25.09 -19.62 29.46
C VAL A 96 24.60 -18.20 29.78
N PRO A 97 24.22 -17.91 31.04
CA PRO A 97 23.72 -16.60 31.41
C PRO A 97 24.86 -15.59 31.51
N GLU A 98 24.59 -14.32 31.20
CA GLU A 98 25.57 -13.24 31.33
C GLU A 98 25.62 -12.64 32.74
N LYS A 99 24.56 -12.82 33.54
CA LYS A 99 24.41 -12.25 34.88
C LYS A 99 24.07 -13.33 35.90
N THR A 100 24.68 -13.23 37.07
CA THR A 100 24.37 -14.09 38.22
C THR A 100 23.12 -13.58 38.93
N GLY A 101 22.20 -14.48 39.26
CA GLY A 101 21.03 -14.22 40.09
C GLY A 101 19.75 -14.91 39.59
N PRO A 102 18.59 -14.53 40.16
CA PRO A 102 17.30 -15.11 39.78
C PRO A 102 16.92 -14.70 38.36
N THR A 103 16.75 -15.71 37.50
CA THR A 103 16.32 -15.58 36.11
C THR A 103 14.97 -16.26 35.93
N THR A 104 14.02 -15.57 35.31
CA THR A 104 12.68 -16.12 35.05
C THR A 104 12.54 -16.42 33.57
N PHE A 105 12.11 -17.63 33.20
CA PHE A 105 11.79 -17.99 31.81
C PHE A 105 10.27 -17.88 31.57
N SER A 106 9.89 -17.51 30.35
CA SER A 106 8.52 -17.62 29.89
C SER A 106 8.47 -18.18 28.47
N VAL A 107 7.40 -18.91 28.16
CA VAL A 107 7.15 -19.46 26.83
C VAL A 107 5.70 -19.16 26.47
N ILE A 108 5.49 -18.59 25.30
CA ILE A 108 4.19 -18.49 24.63
C ILE A 108 4.35 -19.12 23.26
N GLY A 109 3.36 -19.85 22.80
CA GLY A 109 3.38 -20.51 21.52
C GLY A 109 2.00 -21.03 21.15
N ASP A 110 1.90 -21.50 19.91
CA ASP A 110 0.81 -22.36 19.51
C ASP A 110 0.97 -23.74 20.19
N ASN A 111 -0.15 -24.39 20.47
CA ASN A 111 -0.20 -25.72 21.08
C ASN A 111 0.69 -25.88 22.34
N GLY A 112 1.33 -27.04 22.48
CA GLY A 112 1.96 -27.43 23.74
C GLY A 112 3.48 -27.36 23.72
N PHE A 113 4.04 -26.94 24.86
CA PHE A 113 5.48 -26.79 25.04
C PHE A 113 5.93 -27.13 26.46
N ARG A 114 7.19 -27.55 26.59
CA ARG A 114 7.86 -27.85 27.86
C ARG A 114 9.29 -27.32 27.83
N LEU A 115 9.76 -26.78 28.95
CA LEU A 115 11.11 -26.23 29.08
C LEU A 115 11.83 -26.83 30.29
N TRP A 116 13.04 -27.31 30.07
CA TRP A 116 13.97 -27.75 31.10
C TRP A 116 15.22 -26.86 31.12
N VAL A 117 15.69 -26.55 32.32
CA VAL A 117 16.99 -25.90 32.56
C VAL A 117 17.75 -26.72 33.61
N GLY A 118 18.92 -27.24 33.23
CA GLY A 118 19.56 -28.37 33.90
C GLY A 118 18.62 -29.58 33.93
N ASP A 119 18.55 -30.26 35.07
CA ASP A 119 17.65 -31.40 35.28
C ASP A 119 16.22 -31.01 35.69
N ARG A 120 15.87 -29.72 35.69
CA ARG A 120 14.58 -29.22 36.20
C ARG A 120 13.63 -28.87 35.07
N LEU A 121 12.44 -29.48 35.06
CA LEU A 121 11.28 -29.04 34.28
C LEU A 121 10.74 -27.75 34.91
N VAL A 122 10.90 -26.62 34.22
CA VAL A 122 10.53 -25.29 34.74
C VAL A 122 9.23 -24.76 34.15
N ILE A 123 8.82 -25.23 32.97
CA ILE A 123 7.50 -24.97 32.35
C ILE A 123 6.99 -26.31 31.81
N ASP A 124 5.76 -26.66 32.19
CA ASP A 124 5.07 -27.84 31.69
C ASP A 124 3.67 -27.47 31.20
N HIS A 125 3.54 -27.24 29.90
CA HIS A 125 2.29 -26.88 29.25
C HIS A 125 2.08 -27.75 28.02
N TRP A 126 1.89 -29.05 28.26
CA TRP A 126 1.65 -30.04 27.22
C TRP A 126 0.14 -30.17 26.95
N VAL A 127 -0.48 -29.08 26.48
CA VAL A 127 -1.92 -28.95 26.28
C VAL A 127 -2.20 -28.40 24.89
N ASP A 128 -3.25 -28.91 24.24
CA ASP A 128 -3.72 -28.49 22.92
C ASP A 128 -4.57 -27.21 23.03
N ASP A 129 -3.90 -26.07 23.27
CA ASP A 129 -4.46 -24.71 23.23
C ASP A 129 -3.49 -23.77 22.48
N TRP A 130 -3.65 -22.45 22.49
CA TRP A 130 -2.74 -21.55 21.78
C TRP A 130 -2.61 -20.20 22.50
N ASP A 131 -1.48 -19.54 22.28
CA ASP A 131 -1.15 -18.18 22.73
C ASP A 131 -1.34 -17.95 24.24
N ARG A 132 -1.11 -19.00 25.05
CA ARG A 132 -1.16 -18.93 26.51
C ARG A 132 0.23 -18.89 27.12
N GLU A 133 0.74 -17.69 27.37
CA GLU A 133 2.06 -17.51 28.00
C GLU A 133 2.14 -18.21 29.37
N GLN A 134 3.16 -19.06 29.52
CA GLN A 134 3.54 -19.68 30.78
C GLN A 134 4.81 -19.03 31.29
N THR A 135 4.86 -18.76 32.60
CA THR A 135 6.02 -18.16 33.25
C THR A 135 6.50 -19.09 34.37
N ALA A 136 7.78 -19.47 34.32
CA ALA A 136 8.41 -20.29 35.33
C ALA A 136 8.56 -19.53 36.66
N GLN A 137 8.78 -20.26 37.75
CA GLN A 137 9.36 -19.65 38.95
C GLN A 137 10.83 -19.23 38.67
N PRO A 138 11.33 -18.15 39.30
CA PRO A 138 12.72 -17.74 39.11
C PRO A 138 13.69 -18.86 39.48
N ILE A 139 14.70 -19.07 38.64
CA ILE A 139 15.80 -20.01 38.88
C ILE A 139 17.12 -19.25 39.07
N GLU A 140 17.90 -19.66 40.06
CA GLU A 140 19.22 -19.09 40.30
C GLU A 140 20.21 -19.61 39.27
N LEU A 141 20.76 -18.70 38.46
CA LEU A 141 21.80 -18.99 37.48
C LEU A 141 23.07 -18.19 37.79
N THR A 142 24.24 -18.75 37.43
CA THR A 142 25.54 -18.11 37.61
C THR A 142 26.10 -17.66 36.27
N ALA A 143 26.54 -16.40 36.19
CA ALA A 143 27.13 -15.84 34.99
C ALA A 143 28.28 -16.70 34.45
N GLY A 144 28.28 -17.00 33.15
CA GLY A 144 29.29 -17.80 32.48
C GLY A 144 29.24 -19.30 32.78
N GLN A 145 28.39 -19.76 33.71
CA GLN A 145 28.18 -21.19 33.95
C GLN A 145 27.21 -21.74 32.90
N SER A 146 27.57 -22.88 32.32
CA SER A 146 26.73 -23.59 31.36
C SER A 146 25.73 -24.51 32.09
N TYR A 147 24.48 -24.49 31.63
CA TYR A 147 23.41 -25.38 32.09
C TYR A 147 22.78 -26.08 30.90
N ASP A 148 22.44 -27.37 31.01
CA ASP A 148 21.70 -28.05 29.95
C ASP A 148 20.37 -27.34 29.71
N PHE A 149 19.95 -27.26 28.46
CA PHE A 149 18.75 -26.55 28.04
C PHE A 149 18.00 -27.43 27.06
N LYS A 150 16.72 -27.69 27.38
CA LYS A 150 15.85 -28.49 26.50
C LYS A 150 14.48 -27.86 26.38
N VAL A 151 14.00 -27.72 25.16
CA VAL A 151 12.62 -27.34 24.87
C VAL A 151 11.98 -28.45 24.06
N GLU A 152 10.76 -28.81 24.40
CA GLU A 152 9.93 -29.70 23.60
C GLU A 152 8.67 -28.93 23.20
N TYR A 153 8.20 -29.16 21.98
CA TYR A 153 7.02 -28.53 21.38
C TYR A 153 6.25 -29.57 20.56
N PHE A 154 4.93 -29.44 20.50
CA PHE A 154 4.11 -30.12 19.51
C PHE A 154 3.23 -29.11 18.77
N GLU A 155 3.03 -29.39 17.49
CA GLU A 155 2.05 -28.75 16.61
C GLU A 155 0.98 -29.78 16.23
N HIS A 156 -0.27 -29.39 16.27
CA HIS A 156 -1.43 -30.20 15.93
C HIS A 156 -2.07 -29.68 14.64
N PHE A 157 -2.62 -28.47 14.69
CA PHE A 157 -3.22 -27.78 13.55
C PHE A 157 -3.34 -26.28 13.88
N GLY A 158 -3.26 -25.42 12.86
CA GLY A 158 -3.44 -23.98 13.01
C GLY A 158 -2.16 -23.21 12.78
N GLY A 159 -1.87 -22.23 13.64
CA GLY A 159 -0.59 -21.52 13.60
C GLY A 159 0.50 -22.34 14.27
N SER A 160 1.78 -21.96 14.14
CA SER A 160 2.89 -22.68 14.78
C SER A 160 3.94 -21.76 15.39
N ASN A 161 3.49 -20.69 16.06
CA ASN A 161 4.39 -19.72 16.68
C ASN A 161 5.02 -20.29 17.96
N LEU A 162 6.24 -19.87 18.31
CA LEU A 162 6.89 -20.23 19.57
C LEU A 162 7.91 -19.17 19.99
N HIS A 163 7.71 -18.60 21.17
CA HIS A 163 8.55 -17.55 21.72
C HIS A 163 9.08 -17.92 23.11
N VAL A 164 10.35 -18.31 23.18
CA VAL A 164 11.07 -18.58 24.44
C VAL A 164 11.77 -17.31 24.91
N ARG A 165 11.31 -16.76 26.03
CA ARG A 165 11.76 -15.50 26.62
C ARG A 165 12.39 -15.74 28.00
N TRP A 166 13.23 -14.79 28.43
CA TRP A 166 13.73 -14.73 29.80
C TRP A 166 13.71 -13.31 30.37
N THR A 167 13.69 -13.20 31.68
CA THR A 167 13.95 -11.98 32.43
C THR A 167 15.22 -12.21 33.24
N PRO A 168 16.38 -11.69 32.82
CA PRO A 168 17.63 -11.84 33.56
C PRO A 168 17.61 -11.01 34.85
N PRO A 169 18.54 -11.25 35.79
CA PRO A 169 18.62 -10.53 37.06
C PRO A 169 18.67 -9.00 36.85
N GLY A 170 17.66 -8.30 37.36
CA GLY A 170 17.53 -6.83 37.23
C GLY A 170 17.29 -6.33 35.80
N GLY A 171 16.88 -7.19 34.87
CA GLY A 171 16.53 -6.84 33.49
C GLY A 171 15.02 -6.87 33.22
N THR A 172 14.65 -6.73 31.95
CA THR A 172 13.28 -6.85 31.45
C THR A 172 13.11 -8.14 30.64
N LYS A 173 11.86 -8.60 30.49
CA LYS A 173 11.53 -9.77 29.65
C LYS A 173 11.96 -9.52 28.20
N THR A 174 12.73 -10.45 27.64
CA THR A 174 13.25 -10.40 26.26
C THR A 174 13.42 -11.81 25.70
N ALA A 175 13.62 -11.95 24.38
CA ALA A 175 14.01 -13.25 23.81
C ALA A 175 15.34 -13.71 24.41
N VAL A 176 15.48 -15.01 24.60
CA VAL A 176 16.79 -15.56 24.94
C VAL A 176 17.70 -15.29 23.74
N PRO A 177 18.77 -14.47 23.89
CA PRO A 177 19.60 -14.10 22.77
C PRO A 177 20.38 -15.32 22.28
N GLN A 178 20.63 -15.42 20.97
CA GLN A 178 21.44 -16.50 20.39
C GLN A 178 22.76 -16.69 21.15
N SER A 179 23.43 -15.60 21.52
CA SER A 179 24.70 -15.62 22.28
C SER A 179 24.64 -16.32 23.63
N ALA A 180 23.44 -16.57 24.19
CA ALA A 180 23.26 -17.34 25.41
C ALA A 180 23.24 -18.85 25.16
N PHE A 181 23.00 -19.31 23.93
CA PHE A 181 22.94 -20.74 23.61
C PHE A 181 24.31 -21.32 23.24
N ARG A 182 24.48 -22.61 23.50
CA ARG A 182 25.60 -23.43 23.06
C ARG A 182 25.09 -24.77 22.55
N LEU A 183 25.77 -25.32 21.55
CA LEU A 183 25.47 -26.65 21.04
C LEU A 183 25.65 -27.72 22.14
N PRO A 184 24.86 -28.81 22.09
CA PRO A 184 25.07 -29.95 22.98
C PRO A 184 26.39 -30.66 22.64
N ASP A 185 26.96 -31.33 23.63
CA ASP A 185 28.20 -32.09 23.44
C ASP A 185 28.00 -33.18 22.37
N GLY A 186 28.95 -33.30 21.44
CA GLY A 186 28.91 -34.32 20.37
C GLY A 186 28.02 -33.97 19.16
N PHE A 187 27.52 -32.74 19.07
CA PHE A 187 26.88 -32.22 17.86
C PHE A 187 27.80 -31.21 17.16
N ASP A 188 28.48 -31.66 16.11
CA ASP A 188 29.31 -30.80 15.27
C ASP A 188 28.44 -30.17 14.17
N TYR A 189 28.45 -28.84 14.07
CA TYR A 189 27.71 -28.09 13.06
C TYR A 189 28.69 -27.39 12.11
N ASP A 190 28.51 -27.61 10.82
CA ASP A 190 29.36 -27.11 9.73
C ASP A 190 28.62 -26.18 8.75
N GLY A 191 27.32 -25.95 8.97
CA GLY A 191 26.48 -25.10 8.14
C GLY A 191 26.68 -23.61 8.38
N ALA A 192 25.90 -22.80 7.67
CA ALA A 192 25.90 -21.35 7.84
C ALA A 192 25.27 -20.96 9.20
N ILE A 193 26.02 -20.23 10.02
CA ILE A 193 25.61 -19.80 11.36
C ILE A 193 24.79 -18.50 11.37
N ASP A 194 24.81 -17.75 10.26
CA ASP A 194 23.98 -16.56 10.04
C ASP A 194 23.71 -16.36 8.55
N THR A 195 22.55 -15.75 8.25
CA THR A 195 22.13 -15.36 6.90
C THR A 195 21.74 -13.89 6.92
N THR A 196 22.20 -13.10 5.95
CA THR A 196 21.81 -11.69 5.87
C THR A 196 21.58 -11.26 4.42
N VAL A 197 20.44 -10.65 4.13
CA VAL A 197 20.31 -9.82 2.91
C VAL A 197 21.07 -8.53 3.16
N ARG A 198 22.09 -8.23 2.36
CA ARG A 198 22.90 -7.01 2.50
C ARG A 198 22.10 -5.76 2.11
N ALA A 199 22.63 -4.60 2.50
CA ALA A 199 22.04 -3.29 2.23
C ALA A 199 21.75 -3.00 0.75
N ASP A 200 22.51 -3.60 -0.17
CA ASP A 200 22.27 -3.46 -1.61
C ASP A 200 20.99 -4.16 -2.10
N GLY A 201 20.34 -4.98 -1.26
CA GLY A 201 19.15 -5.77 -1.58
C GLY A 201 19.39 -6.85 -2.64
N ARG A 202 20.62 -7.04 -3.10
CA ARG A 202 21.00 -7.91 -4.22
C ARG A 202 22.04 -8.96 -3.85
N THR A 203 22.52 -8.93 -2.62
CA THR A 203 23.48 -9.89 -2.10
C THR A 203 22.94 -10.55 -0.86
N LEU A 204 22.83 -11.88 -0.91
CA LEU A 204 22.61 -12.73 0.24
C LEU A 204 23.98 -13.18 0.77
N GLN A 205 24.22 -12.97 2.06
CA GLN A 205 25.44 -13.37 2.75
C GLN A 205 25.13 -14.54 3.68
N LEU A 206 25.92 -15.60 3.59
CA LEU A 206 25.90 -16.74 4.50
C LEU A 206 27.25 -16.79 5.21
N ASP A 207 27.23 -16.70 6.54
CA ASP A 207 28.44 -16.72 7.36
C ASP A 207 28.63 -18.09 8.00
N PHE A 208 29.87 -18.57 8.01
CA PHE A 208 30.26 -19.87 8.55
C PHE A 208 31.22 -19.67 9.73
N ALA A 209 31.23 -20.63 10.66
CA ALA A 209 32.20 -20.64 11.75
C ALA A 209 33.64 -20.96 11.26
N GLN A 210 33.74 -21.57 10.09
CA GLN A 210 34.98 -22.04 9.48
C GLN A 210 35.19 -21.48 8.07
N PRO A 211 36.44 -21.26 7.63
CA PRO A 211 36.73 -20.88 6.26
C PRO A 211 36.30 -21.96 5.26
N LEU A 212 35.71 -21.54 4.15
CA LEU A 212 35.29 -22.43 3.07
C LEU A 212 36.43 -22.69 2.07
N ALA A 213 36.40 -23.88 1.46
CA ALA A 213 37.22 -24.24 0.32
C ALA A 213 36.73 -23.54 -0.96
N ALA A 214 37.42 -23.77 -2.09
CA ALA A 214 36.97 -23.27 -3.38
C ALA A 214 35.55 -23.81 -3.69
N LEU A 215 34.66 -22.91 -4.12
CA LEU A 215 33.26 -23.27 -4.34
C LEU A 215 33.09 -24.18 -5.56
N PRO A 216 32.27 -25.23 -5.46
CA PRO A 216 31.92 -26.08 -6.59
C PRO A 216 31.05 -25.33 -7.60
N ALA A 217 31.12 -25.75 -8.87
CA ALA A 217 30.21 -25.27 -9.90
C ALA A 217 28.79 -25.79 -9.63
N GLY A 218 27.77 -24.95 -9.85
CA GLY A 218 26.37 -25.32 -9.62
C GLY A 218 25.93 -25.30 -8.15
N LEU A 219 26.74 -24.78 -7.22
CA LEU A 219 26.38 -24.72 -5.78
C LEU A 219 24.99 -24.11 -5.53
N THR A 220 24.60 -23.11 -6.32
CA THR A 220 23.31 -22.43 -6.18
C THR A 220 22.11 -23.25 -6.62
N ASP A 221 22.31 -24.34 -7.38
CA ASP A 221 21.24 -25.28 -7.74
C ASP A 221 20.84 -26.17 -6.54
N HIS A 222 21.64 -26.14 -5.48
CA HIS A 222 21.48 -26.85 -4.22
C HIS A 222 21.13 -25.90 -3.05
N LEU A 223 20.88 -24.62 -3.36
CA LEU A 223 20.47 -23.60 -2.42
C LEU A 223 19.06 -23.12 -2.75
N ASP A 224 18.19 -23.11 -1.75
CA ASP A 224 16.91 -22.41 -1.82
C ASP A 224 16.97 -21.21 -0.88
N ALA A 225 16.44 -20.07 -1.31
CA ALA A 225 16.27 -18.90 -0.44
C ALA A 225 14.80 -18.48 -0.45
N VAL A 226 14.19 -18.39 0.72
CA VAL A 226 12.88 -17.79 0.92
C VAL A 226 13.10 -16.49 1.66
N ILE A 227 12.70 -15.37 1.07
CA ILE A 227 12.92 -14.05 1.67
C ILE A 227 11.57 -13.37 1.78
N GLY A 228 11.14 -13.10 3.01
CA GLY A 228 9.80 -12.59 3.28
C GLY A 228 8.72 -13.41 2.58
N GLY A 229 8.70 -14.74 2.75
CA GLY A 229 7.61 -15.60 2.24
C GLY A 229 7.66 -16.01 0.76
N ALA A 230 8.56 -15.47 -0.06
CA ALA A 230 8.69 -15.87 -1.48
C ALA A 230 10.04 -16.54 -1.78
N THR A 231 10.03 -17.54 -2.67
CA THR A 231 11.25 -18.17 -3.17
C THR A 231 12.01 -17.22 -4.09
N TRP A 232 13.26 -16.92 -3.74
CA TRP A 232 14.09 -15.97 -4.46
C TRP A 232 14.96 -16.65 -5.52
N PRO A 233 14.96 -16.14 -6.76
CA PRO A 233 15.83 -16.68 -7.80
C PRO A 233 17.30 -16.31 -7.53
N LEU A 234 18.12 -17.33 -7.29
CA LEU A 234 19.55 -17.18 -7.02
C LEU A 234 20.39 -17.00 -8.29
N GLY A 235 21.44 -16.20 -8.17
CA GLY A 235 22.46 -15.88 -9.16
C GLY A 235 23.78 -16.61 -8.87
N ALA A 236 24.91 -15.92 -9.01
CA ALA A 236 26.22 -16.53 -8.77
C ALA A 236 26.60 -16.54 -7.28
N ALA A 237 27.26 -17.62 -6.85
CA ALA A 237 27.89 -17.72 -5.53
C ALA A 237 29.41 -17.46 -5.61
N ARG A 238 29.96 -16.74 -4.64
CA ARG A 238 31.40 -16.49 -4.49
C ARG A 238 31.78 -16.31 -3.03
N LEU A 239 33.00 -16.64 -2.64
CA LEU A 239 33.53 -16.25 -1.33
C LEU A 239 33.71 -14.72 -1.25
N ASP A 240 33.54 -14.13 -0.06
CA ASP A 240 33.97 -12.75 0.17
C ASP A 240 35.51 -12.70 0.08
N PRO A 241 36.09 -11.87 -0.82
CA PRO A 241 37.54 -11.80 -0.97
C PRO A 241 38.27 -11.29 0.29
N ARG A 242 37.54 -10.67 1.22
CA ARG A 242 38.08 -10.16 2.48
C ARG A 242 37.83 -11.11 3.65
N ASP A 243 36.91 -12.05 3.51
CA ASP A 243 36.50 -12.95 4.57
C ASP A 243 36.20 -14.36 4.01
N PRO A 244 37.12 -15.32 4.18
CA PRO A 244 36.94 -16.66 3.64
C PRO A 244 35.89 -17.50 4.39
N THR A 245 35.33 -17.01 5.51
CA THR A 245 34.20 -17.66 6.19
C THR A 245 32.84 -17.18 5.67
N SER A 246 32.82 -16.23 4.73
CA SER A 246 31.60 -15.63 4.21
C SER A 246 31.35 -16.02 2.74
N LEU A 247 30.17 -16.55 2.46
CA LEU A 247 29.67 -16.92 1.14
C LEU A 247 28.66 -15.88 0.67
N LEU A 248 28.89 -15.29 -0.50
CA LEU A 248 28.04 -14.27 -1.10
C LEU A 248 27.33 -14.84 -2.31
N VAL A 249 26.00 -14.82 -2.26
CA VAL A 249 25.12 -15.25 -3.34
C VAL A 249 24.41 -14.03 -3.90
N THR A 250 24.55 -13.79 -5.21
CA THR A 250 23.79 -12.73 -5.89
C THR A 250 22.33 -13.13 -6.00
N LEU A 251 21.42 -12.21 -5.74
CA LEU A 251 19.98 -12.36 -6.00
C LEU A 251 19.67 -11.77 -7.38
N LYS A 252 18.91 -12.51 -8.21
CA LYS A 252 18.54 -12.01 -9.55
C LYS A 252 17.55 -10.84 -9.48
N GLU A 253 16.72 -10.84 -8.45
CA GLU A 253 15.77 -9.77 -8.15
C GLU A 253 16.10 -9.10 -6.82
N PRO A 254 15.86 -7.78 -6.68
CA PRO A 254 16.15 -7.06 -5.44
C PRO A 254 15.17 -7.43 -4.33
N VAL A 255 15.66 -7.54 -3.10
CA VAL A 255 14.82 -7.67 -1.90
C VAL A 255 14.45 -6.27 -1.43
N VAL A 256 13.17 -5.99 -1.31
CA VAL A 256 12.67 -4.73 -0.74
C VAL A 256 13.05 -4.68 0.74
N GLY A 257 13.51 -3.52 1.18
CA GLY A 257 13.85 -3.30 2.58
C GLY A 257 13.30 -1.98 3.07
N ASN A 258 14.06 -1.33 3.94
CA ASN A 258 13.75 0.00 4.44
C ASN A 258 15.04 0.81 4.54
N LYS A 259 14.94 2.13 4.59
CA LYS A 259 16.11 3.01 4.61
C LYS A 259 17.08 2.79 5.76
N THR A 260 16.61 2.15 6.84
CA THR A 260 17.38 1.88 8.05
C THR A 260 18.08 0.52 8.04
N GLY A 261 17.80 -0.35 7.06
CA GLY A 261 18.30 -1.73 7.03
C GLY A 261 17.79 -2.56 8.21
N THR A 262 16.57 -2.29 8.65
CA THR A 262 15.86 -2.99 9.73
C THR A 262 14.49 -3.46 9.23
N ALA A 263 14.38 -3.75 7.93
CA ALA A 263 13.12 -4.17 7.34
C ALA A 263 12.66 -5.47 8.00
N PRO A 264 11.36 -5.59 8.32
CA PRO A 264 10.81 -6.86 8.76
C PRO A 264 10.95 -7.92 7.66
N GLY A 265 10.91 -9.18 8.07
CA GLY A 265 11.13 -10.33 7.19
C GLY A 265 12.55 -10.90 7.32
N LEU A 266 12.62 -12.22 7.43
CA LEU A 266 13.88 -12.97 7.43
C LEU A 266 14.22 -13.42 6.00
N ALA A 267 15.51 -13.64 5.77
CA ALA A 267 15.99 -14.47 4.69
C ALA A 267 16.32 -15.85 5.26
N ASP A 268 15.51 -16.82 4.85
CA ASP A 268 15.68 -18.23 5.14
C ASP A 268 16.40 -18.89 3.98
N VAL A 269 17.51 -19.56 4.27
CA VAL A 269 18.33 -20.23 3.27
C VAL A 269 18.50 -21.68 3.66
N ARG A 270 18.26 -22.55 2.68
CA ARG A 270 18.42 -23.98 2.78
C ARG A 270 19.52 -24.42 1.83
N TYR A 271 20.36 -25.31 2.32
CA TYR A 271 21.29 -26.08 1.52
C TYR A 271 20.98 -27.58 1.68
N ASP A 272 20.85 -28.31 0.58
CA ASP A 272 20.46 -29.73 0.60
C ASP A 272 21.58 -30.69 1.05
N GLY A 273 22.84 -30.24 1.07
CA GLY A 273 24.01 -31.08 1.42
C GLY A 273 24.70 -31.72 0.21
N GLU A 274 24.10 -31.67 -0.99
CA GLU A 274 24.55 -32.38 -2.19
C GLU A 274 25.40 -31.52 -3.13
N GLY A 275 25.40 -30.20 -2.95
CA GLY A 275 26.16 -29.25 -3.78
C GLY A 275 27.67 -29.27 -3.62
N GLY A 276 28.25 -30.19 -2.84
CA GLY A 276 29.70 -30.41 -2.72
C GLY A 276 30.46 -29.34 -1.92
N LEU A 277 29.76 -28.52 -1.12
CA LEU A 277 30.36 -27.50 -0.26
C LEU A 277 31.29 -28.12 0.80
N ARG A 278 32.46 -27.51 1.04
CA ARG A 278 33.47 -28.01 1.97
C ARG A 278 34.15 -26.89 2.75
N GLY A 279 34.54 -27.17 3.99
CA GLY A 279 35.49 -26.36 4.74
C GLY A 279 36.92 -26.48 4.19
N ARG A 280 37.79 -25.54 4.53
CA ARG A 280 39.23 -25.61 4.18
C ARG A 280 39.97 -26.77 4.86
N ASP A 281 39.41 -27.28 5.94
CA ASP A 281 39.83 -28.51 6.61
C ASP A 281 39.53 -29.78 5.78
N GLY A 282 38.74 -29.66 4.72
CA GLY A 282 38.34 -30.74 3.82
C GLY A 282 37.03 -31.43 4.22
N ASN A 283 36.44 -31.07 5.36
CA ASN A 283 35.18 -31.63 5.83
C ASN A 283 34.03 -31.18 4.90
N VAL A 284 33.08 -32.10 4.67
CA VAL A 284 31.86 -31.81 3.91
C VAL A 284 30.98 -30.93 4.77
N VAL A 285 30.44 -29.86 4.21
CA VAL A 285 29.33 -29.13 4.84
C VAL A 285 28.05 -29.91 4.55
N ASN A 286 27.35 -30.32 5.59
CA ASN A 286 26.13 -31.10 5.46
C ASN A 286 24.92 -30.19 5.19
N THR A 287 23.73 -30.79 5.05
CA THR A 287 22.47 -30.07 4.94
C THR A 287 22.36 -29.05 6.07
N PHE A 288 21.98 -27.82 5.74
CA PHE A 288 21.74 -26.79 6.75
C PHE A 288 20.54 -25.92 6.40
N TRP A 289 19.98 -25.36 7.46
CA TRP A 289 19.05 -24.24 7.43
C TRP A 289 19.71 -23.06 8.14
N SER A 290 19.63 -21.88 7.55
CA SER A 290 20.16 -20.66 8.14
C SER A 290 19.25 -19.48 7.85
N SER A 291 18.92 -18.73 8.88
CA SER A 291 17.99 -17.61 8.81
C SER A 291 18.63 -16.37 9.37
N GLY A 292 18.31 -15.21 8.81
CA GLY A 292 18.64 -13.96 9.47
C GLY A 292 18.09 -12.74 8.75
N GLY A 293 18.56 -11.56 9.17
CA GLY A 293 17.85 -10.31 8.93
C GLY A 293 17.90 -9.80 7.49
N ASN A 294 16.84 -9.10 7.09
CA ASN A 294 16.84 -8.28 5.89
C ASN A 294 17.45 -6.88 6.18
N ARG A 295 18.68 -6.64 5.72
CA ARG A 295 19.34 -5.33 5.84
C ARG A 295 19.19 -4.45 4.60
N SER A 296 18.40 -4.89 3.60
CA SER A 296 18.21 -4.15 2.36
C SER A 296 17.72 -2.73 2.62
N THR A 297 18.21 -1.79 1.82
CA THR A 297 17.69 -0.41 1.73
C THR A 297 17.06 -0.14 0.37
N TYR A 298 16.72 -1.18 -0.38
CA TYR A 298 16.07 -1.06 -1.68
C TYR A 298 14.59 -0.73 -1.49
N GLU A 299 14.12 0.28 -2.22
CA GLU A 299 12.73 0.73 -2.21
C GLU A 299 12.07 0.41 -3.55
N LEU A 300 10.79 0.05 -3.53
CA LEU A 300 10.02 -0.10 -4.76
C LEU A 300 9.77 1.26 -5.39
N SER A 301 9.83 1.29 -6.71
CA SER A 301 9.44 2.44 -7.52
C SER A 301 8.77 1.97 -8.80
N THR A 302 7.77 2.73 -9.26
CA THR A 302 7.12 2.47 -10.53
C THR A 302 7.98 2.94 -11.70
N PRO A 303 7.70 2.48 -12.94
CA PRO A 303 8.41 2.94 -14.14
C PRO A 303 8.37 4.46 -14.37
N TRP A 304 7.40 5.17 -13.78
CA TRP A 304 7.22 6.61 -13.97
C TRP A 304 7.94 7.46 -12.92
N ALA A 305 8.41 6.87 -11.82
CA ALA A 305 9.07 7.61 -10.74
C ALA A 305 10.29 8.40 -11.25
N ASP A 306 11.10 7.75 -12.09
CA ASP A 306 12.33 8.34 -12.65
C ASP A 306 12.06 9.51 -13.62
N ASP A 307 10.84 9.61 -14.15
CA ASP A 307 10.42 10.73 -15.02
C ASP A 307 10.00 11.97 -14.22
N VAL A 308 9.81 11.85 -12.90
CA VAL A 308 9.33 12.94 -12.05
C VAL A 308 10.48 13.88 -11.67
N SER A 309 10.21 15.18 -11.76
CA SER A 309 11.12 16.23 -11.32
C SER A 309 10.36 17.46 -10.81
N ALA A 310 11.10 18.39 -10.20
CA ALA A 310 10.57 19.69 -9.79
C ALA A 310 9.99 20.56 -10.92
N HIS A 311 10.19 20.19 -12.18
CA HIS A 311 9.75 20.97 -13.34
C HIS A 311 8.53 20.39 -14.07
N ASN A 312 8.16 19.15 -13.77
CA ASN A 312 7.10 18.41 -14.47
C ASN A 312 6.23 17.57 -13.53
N ALA A 313 6.15 17.90 -12.24
CA ALA A 313 5.21 17.27 -11.32
C ALA A 313 3.77 17.66 -11.69
N HIS A 314 3.01 16.71 -12.26
CA HIS A 314 1.61 16.87 -12.71
C HIS A 314 1.35 18.17 -13.50
N PRO A 315 1.93 18.33 -14.72
CA PRO A 315 1.88 19.58 -15.49
C PRO A 315 0.54 19.82 -16.19
N GLU A 316 -0.38 18.87 -16.16
CA GLU A 316 -1.70 18.93 -16.77
C GLU A 316 -2.60 19.95 -16.06
N TYR A 317 -3.59 20.49 -16.76
CA TYR A 317 -4.59 21.35 -16.13
C TYR A 317 -5.48 20.52 -15.19
N PRO A 318 -5.62 20.88 -13.89
CA PRO A 318 -6.20 19.97 -12.89
C PRO A 318 -7.71 19.74 -12.99
N ARG A 319 -8.48 20.63 -13.64
CA ARG A 319 -9.97 20.56 -13.67
C ARG A 319 -10.54 20.34 -15.07
N PRO A 320 -10.54 19.11 -15.62
CA PRO A 320 -11.08 18.82 -16.96
C PRO A 320 -12.53 19.28 -17.20
N GLN A 321 -13.36 19.38 -16.16
CA GLN A 321 -14.75 19.85 -16.26
C GLN A 321 -14.93 21.37 -16.05
N LEU A 322 -13.85 22.11 -15.76
CA LEU A 322 -13.87 23.57 -15.64
C LEU A 322 -12.55 24.17 -16.14
N THR A 323 -12.35 24.11 -17.45
CA THR A 323 -11.09 24.54 -18.09
C THR A 323 -11.05 26.03 -18.37
N ARG A 324 -9.90 26.62 -18.07
CA ARG A 324 -9.53 27.99 -18.45
C ARG A 324 -8.21 27.96 -19.22
N ALA A 325 -8.08 28.86 -20.19
CA ALA A 325 -6.89 28.90 -21.04
C ALA A 325 -5.67 29.45 -20.30
N ASP A 326 -5.88 30.50 -19.50
CA ASP A 326 -4.83 31.14 -18.73
C ASP A 326 -4.78 30.52 -17.33
N TRP A 327 -3.63 29.96 -16.99
CA TRP A 327 -3.35 29.41 -15.65
C TRP A 327 -1.84 29.20 -15.49
N ARG A 328 -1.41 28.94 -14.25
CA ARG A 328 -0.03 28.56 -13.94
C ARG A 328 -0.04 27.46 -12.89
N ASN A 329 0.64 26.37 -13.22
CA ASN A 329 0.93 25.30 -12.29
C ASN A 329 1.84 25.80 -11.16
N LEU A 330 1.51 25.41 -9.93
CA LEU A 330 2.24 25.72 -8.72
C LEU A 330 2.78 24.43 -8.01
N ASN A 331 2.92 23.34 -8.72
CA ASN A 331 3.71 22.20 -8.29
C ASN A 331 5.22 22.49 -8.42
N GLY A 332 6.04 21.52 -8.01
CA GLY A 332 7.50 21.58 -8.03
C GLY A 332 8.11 21.70 -6.63
N SER A 333 9.37 22.15 -6.55
CA SER A 333 10.08 22.24 -5.26
C SER A 333 9.60 23.43 -4.42
N TRP A 334 9.11 23.13 -3.22
CA TRP A 334 8.77 24.11 -2.19
C TRP A 334 9.81 24.01 -1.05
N GLN A 335 9.88 25.04 -0.22
CA GLN A 335 10.57 24.98 1.06
C GLN A 335 9.66 24.32 2.10
N PHE A 336 10.24 23.53 3.00
CA PHE A 336 9.53 22.74 4.00
C PHE A 336 10.19 22.86 5.38
N ALA A 337 9.37 22.75 6.43
CA ALA A 337 9.82 22.49 7.80
C ALA A 337 8.67 21.89 8.62
N ALA A 338 9.01 21.00 9.56
CA ALA A 338 8.15 20.63 10.68
C ALA A 338 7.70 21.87 11.47
N ALA A 339 6.55 21.76 12.13
CA ALA A 339 5.98 22.81 12.96
C ALA A 339 5.49 22.25 14.31
N ALA A 340 5.37 23.13 15.30
CA ALA A 340 4.72 22.82 16.57
C ALA A 340 3.36 23.52 16.67
N ALA A 341 2.48 22.99 17.52
CA ALA A 341 1.22 23.65 17.84
C ALA A 341 1.45 25.07 18.38
N GLY A 342 0.78 26.06 17.79
CA GLY A 342 0.90 27.47 18.16
C GLY A 342 2.04 28.24 17.47
N ASP A 343 2.82 27.60 16.61
CA ASP A 343 3.80 28.31 15.78
C ASP A 343 3.14 29.35 14.87
N ARG A 344 3.82 30.48 14.69
CA ARG A 344 3.39 31.53 13.77
C ARG A 344 3.84 31.21 12.35
N PRO A 345 3.10 31.63 11.31
CA PRO A 345 3.51 31.42 9.92
C PRO A 345 4.90 32.04 9.67
N PRO A 346 5.81 31.35 8.95
CA PRO A 346 7.20 31.78 8.73
C PRO A 346 7.33 32.89 7.68
N VAL A 347 6.57 33.98 7.82
CA VAL A 347 6.52 35.11 6.87
C VAL A 347 7.91 35.71 6.66
N GLY A 348 8.35 35.77 5.40
CA GLY A 348 9.66 36.30 5.01
C GLY A 348 10.86 35.45 5.47
N LYS A 349 10.66 34.25 6.01
CA LYS A 349 11.72 33.35 6.47
C LYS A 349 11.88 32.17 5.51
N ASN A 350 13.12 31.82 5.18
CA ASN A 350 13.38 30.59 4.44
C ASN A 350 13.24 29.37 5.35
N LEU A 351 12.67 28.29 4.84
CA LEU A 351 12.67 26.98 5.49
C LEU A 351 13.84 26.13 4.97
N ARG A 352 14.30 25.20 5.80
CA ARG A 352 15.60 24.50 5.60
C ARG A 352 15.50 23.37 4.60
N GLU A 353 14.37 22.68 4.57
CA GLU A 353 14.17 21.47 3.77
C GLU A 353 13.45 21.81 2.47
N ARG A 354 13.41 20.83 1.57
CA ARG A 354 12.73 20.92 0.29
C ARG A 354 11.80 19.74 0.13
N ILE A 355 10.59 20.03 -0.33
CA ILE A 355 9.57 19.04 -0.64
C ILE A 355 9.12 19.22 -2.08
N LEU A 356 8.88 18.11 -2.79
CA LEU A 356 8.27 18.13 -4.11
C LEU A 356 6.74 18.07 -3.97
N VAL A 357 6.08 19.19 -4.27
CA VAL A 357 4.61 19.25 -4.33
C VAL A 357 4.17 18.78 -5.72
N PRO A 358 3.14 17.91 -5.83
CA PRO A 358 2.14 17.63 -4.81
C PRO A 358 2.26 16.21 -4.22
N TYR A 359 3.45 15.72 -3.89
CA TYR A 359 3.56 14.39 -3.29
C TYR A 359 3.46 14.48 -1.75
N PRO A 360 2.78 13.52 -1.07
CA PRO A 360 2.62 13.52 0.37
C PRO A 360 3.96 13.51 1.12
N VAL A 361 4.00 14.05 2.33
CA VAL A 361 5.23 14.20 3.12
C VAL A 361 5.95 12.87 3.32
N GLU A 362 5.21 11.78 3.50
CA GLU A 362 5.72 10.44 3.76
C GLU A 362 6.21 9.72 2.49
N SER A 363 5.88 10.23 1.30
CA SER A 363 6.20 9.57 0.03
C SER A 363 7.65 9.76 -0.43
N GLN A 364 8.18 8.78 -1.16
CA GLN A 364 9.53 8.83 -1.75
C GLN A 364 9.73 10.05 -2.66
N LEU A 365 8.75 10.32 -3.53
CA LEU A 365 8.81 11.41 -4.50
C LEU A 365 8.82 12.80 -3.85
N SER A 366 8.30 12.93 -2.62
CA SER A 366 8.36 14.21 -1.88
C SER A 366 9.78 14.58 -1.47
N GLY A 367 10.63 13.57 -1.22
CA GLY A 367 11.97 13.68 -0.66
C GLY A 367 12.04 13.93 0.86
N ILE A 368 10.92 13.82 1.59
CA ILE A 368 10.85 14.02 3.05
C ILE A 368 10.79 12.69 3.83
N GLU A 369 9.84 11.82 3.47
CA GLU A 369 9.76 10.40 3.90
C GLU A 369 9.74 10.19 5.41
N ARG A 370 8.96 11.02 6.08
CA ARG A 370 8.65 10.89 7.50
C ARG A 370 7.31 11.54 7.80
N HIS A 371 6.66 11.08 8.86
CA HIS A 371 5.43 11.69 9.33
C HIS A 371 5.70 12.98 10.11
N GLU A 372 4.83 13.98 9.95
CA GLU A 372 4.79 15.21 10.71
C GLU A 372 3.33 15.60 10.95
N ASP A 373 2.86 15.64 12.20
CA ASP A 373 1.49 16.07 12.46
C ASP A 373 1.24 17.51 11.99
N ARG A 374 2.27 18.36 12.05
CA ARG A 374 2.20 19.78 11.73
C ARG A 374 3.41 20.23 10.92
N MET A 375 3.15 21.01 9.88
CA MET A 375 4.20 21.41 8.94
C MET A 375 3.93 22.76 8.27
N TRP A 376 5.00 23.39 7.81
CA TRP A 376 4.96 24.60 6.99
C TRP A 376 5.55 24.35 5.61
N TYR A 377 4.79 24.72 4.58
CA TYR A 377 5.25 24.85 3.21
C TYR A 377 5.46 26.33 2.89
N ARG A 378 6.49 26.64 2.10
CA ARG A 378 6.72 27.98 1.58
C ARG A 378 7.24 27.96 0.16
N ARG A 379 6.74 28.88 -0.65
CA ARG A 379 7.36 29.20 -1.94
C ARG A 379 7.12 30.64 -2.35
N THR A 380 7.77 31.03 -3.44
CA THR A 380 7.45 32.26 -4.16
C THR A 380 6.83 31.97 -5.51
N PHE A 381 5.94 32.84 -5.98
CA PHE A 381 5.37 32.79 -7.32
C PHE A 381 5.40 34.18 -7.97
N THR A 382 5.18 34.24 -9.30
CA THR A 382 5.11 35.49 -10.06
C THR A 382 3.84 35.55 -10.87
N VAL A 383 3.05 36.60 -10.66
CA VAL A 383 1.83 36.86 -11.44
C VAL A 383 2.22 37.42 -12.82
N PRO A 384 1.78 36.79 -13.94
CA PRO A 384 1.98 37.34 -15.28
C PRO A 384 1.36 38.75 -15.42
N ALA A 385 2.11 39.68 -16.02
CA ALA A 385 1.68 41.08 -16.11
C ALA A 385 0.48 41.28 -17.05
N ASP A 386 0.36 40.43 -18.06
CA ASP A 386 -0.70 40.40 -19.05
C ASP A 386 -2.04 39.88 -18.50
N TRP A 387 -2.05 39.26 -17.31
CA TRP A 387 -3.29 38.87 -16.61
C TRP A 387 -4.07 40.06 -16.02
N ARG A 388 -3.45 41.25 -15.92
CA ARG A 388 -4.13 42.51 -15.50
C ARG A 388 -4.91 42.40 -14.16
N ILE A 389 -4.38 41.59 -13.23
CA ILE A 389 -4.95 41.38 -11.90
C ILE A 389 -5.15 42.72 -11.16
N GLY A 390 -6.27 42.87 -10.47
CA GLY A 390 -6.64 44.08 -9.70
C GLY A 390 -7.22 45.22 -10.53
N SER A 391 -7.14 45.16 -11.87
CA SER A 391 -7.73 46.19 -12.77
C SER A 391 -8.91 45.67 -13.60
N ALA A 392 -8.85 44.41 -14.03
CA ALA A 392 -9.87 43.77 -14.85
C ALA A 392 -10.18 42.33 -14.43
N GLN A 393 -9.19 41.63 -13.86
CA GLN A 393 -9.31 40.26 -13.37
C GLN A 393 -8.94 40.18 -11.90
N ARG A 394 -9.39 39.10 -11.27
CA ARG A 394 -9.02 38.66 -9.92
C ARG A 394 -8.11 37.44 -10.04
N LEU A 395 -7.30 37.17 -9.02
CA LEU A 395 -6.39 36.03 -9.01
C LEU A 395 -6.91 34.98 -8.04
N GLN A 396 -7.26 33.82 -8.57
CA GLN A 396 -7.64 32.67 -7.78
C GLN A 396 -6.42 31.78 -7.56
N LEU A 397 -6.18 31.40 -6.31
CA LEU A 397 -5.27 30.31 -5.93
C LEU A 397 -6.13 29.08 -5.61
N ASN A 398 -5.76 27.92 -6.14
CA ASN A 398 -6.56 26.70 -6.02
C ASN A 398 -5.67 25.54 -5.54
N PHE A 399 -6.26 24.65 -4.75
CA PHE A 399 -5.66 23.45 -4.21
C PHE A 399 -6.57 22.27 -4.55
N GLY A 400 -6.01 21.20 -5.12
CA GLY A 400 -6.77 19.99 -5.41
C GLY A 400 -7.21 19.27 -4.14
N ALA A 401 -6.30 19.14 -3.18
CA ALA A 401 -6.52 18.61 -1.83
C ALA A 401 -5.27 18.88 -0.98
N VAL A 402 -5.46 19.03 0.33
CA VAL A 402 -4.39 19.15 1.32
C VAL A 402 -4.83 18.37 2.55
N ASP A 403 -4.13 17.29 2.90
CA ASP A 403 -4.51 16.43 4.02
C ASP A 403 -3.85 16.93 5.33
N TRP A 404 -4.57 17.31 6.38
CA TRP A 404 -6.03 17.39 6.48
C TRP A 404 -6.59 18.80 6.70
N GLN A 405 -5.95 19.60 7.56
CA GLN A 405 -6.36 20.97 7.85
C GLN A 405 -5.30 21.95 7.35
N ALA A 406 -5.68 22.87 6.47
CA ALA A 406 -4.78 23.83 5.84
C ALA A 406 -5.07 25.29 6.23
N GLU A 407 -4.02 26.07 6.46
CA GLU A 407 -4.08 27.53 6.52
C GLU A 407 -3.19 28.15 5.44
N VAL A 408 -3.75 29.02 4.62
CA VAL A 408 -3.03 29.60 3.47
C VAL A 408 -2.78 31.08 3.70
N TYR A 409 -1.54 31.49 3.50
CA TYR A 409 -1.08 32.87 3.64
C TYR A 409 -0.42 33.36 2.36
N VAL A 410 -0.83 34.54 1.89
CA VAL A 410 -0.16 35.26 0.80
C VAL A 410 0.44 36.53 1.36
N ASN A 411 1.76 36.67 1.22
CA ASN A 411 2.53 37.83 1.69
C ASN A 411 2.34 38.19 3.19
N GLY A 412 2.02 37.18 4.00
CA GLY A 412 1.76 37.30 5.44
C GLY A 412 0.30 37.52 5.82
N THR A 413 -0.61 37.67 4.85
CA THR A 413 -2.06 37.76 5.08
C THR A 413 -2.68 36.37 4.96
N LYS A 414 -3.41 35.90 5.97
CA LYS A 414 -4.22 34.67 5.88
C LYS A 414 -5.34 34.90 4.86
N VAL A 415 -5.36 34.13 3.79
CA VAL A 415 -6.33 34.28 2.69
C VAL A 415 -7.44 33.24 2.73
N THR A 416 -7.17 32.06 3.29
CA THR A 416 -8.19 31.03 3.55
C THR A 416 -7.72 30.03 4.61
N GLU A 417 -8.68 29.28 5.13
CA GLU A 417 -8.47 28.02 5.83
C GLU A 417 -9.34 26.94 5.18
N HIS A 418 -8.91 25.69 5.27
CA HIS A 418 -9.64 24.53 4.78
C HIS A 418 -9.49 23.37 5.75
N LYS A 419 -10.50 22.52 5.81
CA LYS A 419 -10.50 21.30 6.58
C LYS A 419 -11.17 20.22 5.72
N GLY A 420 -10.44 19.15 5.44
CA GLY A 420 -10.84 18.11 4.51
C GLY A 420 -9.68 17.65 3.64
N GLY A 421 -9.49 16.33 3.60
CA GLY A 421 -8.28 15.72 3.04
C GLY A 421 -8.42 15.33 1.57
N TYR A 422 -9.66 15.30 1.06
CA TYR A 422 -10.00 14.70 -0.22
C TYR A 422 -10.83 15.63 -1.12
N ASP A 423 -11.08 16.87 -0.69
CA ASP A 423 -11.87 17.87 -1.40
C ASP A 423 -11.08 19.13 -1.75
N LYS A 424 -11.51 19.83 -2.80
CA LYS A 424 -10.82 21.00 -3.34
C LYS A 424 -11.27 22.28 -2.66
N PHE A 425 -10.35 23.22 -2.57
CA PHE A 425 -10.66 24.58 -2.11
C PHE A 425 -9.87 25.63 -2.85
N SER A 426 -10.29 26.89 -2.71
CA SER A 426 -9.68 28.00 -3.43
C SER A 426 -9.77 29.29 -2.64
N ALA A 427 -8.88 30.23 -2.95
CA ALA A 427 -8.83 31.54 -2.33
C ALA A 427 -8.63 32.63 -3.38
N ASP A 428 -9.39 33.70 -3.26
CA ASP A 428 -9.13 34.93 -3.98
C ASP A 428 -8.01 35.70 -3.27
N VAL A 429 -6.85 35.78 -3.92
CA VAL A 429 -5.65 36.37 -3.32
C VAL A 429 -5.37 37.78 -3.82
N THR A 430 -6.27 38.35 -4.63
CA THR A 430 -6.08 39.64 -5.33
C THR A 430 -5.64 40.75 -4.38
N ASP A 431 -6.34 40.88 -3.26
CA ASP A 431 -6.16 41.98 -2.31
C ASP A 431 -4.98 41.74 -1.34
N ALA A 432 -4.42 40.53 -1.32
CA ALA A 432 -3.21 40.18 -0.56
C ALA A 432 -1.91 40.39 -1.35
N LEU A 433 -2.00 40.69 -2.65
CA LEU A 433 -0.83 40.91 -3.50
C LEU A 433 -0.09 42.20 -3.12
N LYS A 434 1.25 42.14 -3.10
CA LYS A 434 2.11 43.31 -2.88
C LYS A 434 2.59 43.89 -4.22
N PRO A 435 2.89 45.20 -4.27
CA PRO A 435 3.56 45.79 -5.43
C PRO A 435 4.86 45.06 -5.75
N GLY A 436 5.08 44.73 -7.03
CA GLY A 436 6.21 43.94 -7.48
C GLY A 436 5.78 42.64 -8.17
N ARG A 437 6.74 41.88 -8.68
CA ARG A 437 6.47 40.66 -9.45
C ARG A 437 6.38 39.41 -8.59
N THR A 438 7.22 39.32 -7.56
CA THR A 438 7.35 38.12 -6.73
C THR A 438 6.46 38.22 -5.50
N GLN A 439 5.65 37.18 -5.30
CA GLN A 439 4.72 37.04 -4.18
C GLN A 439 5.13 35.84 -3.34
N GLU A 440 4.85 35.86 -2.04
CA GLU A 440 5.11 34.76 -1.12
C GLU A 440 3.82 33.98 -0.85
N LEU A 441 3.91 32.66 -0.90
CA LEU A 441 2.87 31.71 -0.53
C LEU A 441 3.40 30.84 0.61
N ILE A 442 2.64 30.77 1.70
CA ILE A 442 2.89 29.89 2.85
C ILE A 442 1.63 29.07 3.09
N VAL A 443 1.80 27.78 3.35
CA VAL A 443 0.70 26.87 3.72
C VAL A 443 1.10 26.17 5.01
N GLY A 444 0.30 26.31 6.05
CA GLY A 444 0.41 25.49 7.27
C GLY A 444 -0.54 24.32 7.17
N VAL A 445 -0.08 23.13 7.55
CA VAL A 445 -0.92 21.93 7.53
C VAL A 445 -0.88 21.25 8.89
N TYR A 446 -2.02 20.72 9.31
CA TYR A 446 -2.20 19.83 10.45
C TYR A 446 -2.93 18.57 9.98
N ASP A 447 -2.36 17.42 10.27
CA ASP A 447 -2.93 16.11 9.99
C ASP A 447 -2.68 15.19 11.19
N PRO A 448 -3.72 14.85 11.98
CA PRO A 448 -3.58 13.91 13.09
C PRO A 448 -3.55 12.44 12.64
N THR A 449 -3.87 12.13 11.38
CA THR A 449 -4.13 10.77 10.88
C THR A 449 -5.06 10.01 11.86
N ASP A 450 -4.55 9.00 12.56
CA ASP A 450 -5.27 8.20 13.58
C ASP A 450 -4.72 8.38 15.00
N ALA A 451 -4.05 9.50 15.29
CA ALA A 451 -3.57 9.83 16.62
C ALA A 451 -4.69 9.69 17.67
N ALA A 452 -4.39 9.00 18.78
CA ALA A 452 -5.38 8.60 19.78
C ALA A 452 -6.12 9.79 20.45
N ASP A 453 -5.49 10.95 20.51
CA ASP A 453 -6.04 12.21 21.01
C ASP A 453 -6.39 13.22 19.91
N GLY A 454 -6.34 12.78 18.64
CA GLY A 454 -6.68 13.57 17.46
C GLY A 454 -8.18 13.62 17.14
N GLU A 455 -8.52 14.38 16.10
CA GLU A 455 -9.91 14.69 15.73
C GLU A 455 -10.67 13.56 15.01
N ASN A 456 -9.99 12.45 14.66
CA ASN A 456 -10.51 11.35 13.84
C ASN A 456 -11.11 11.82 12.50
N PRO A 457 -10.29 12.41 11.60
CA PRO A 457 -10.71 12.79 10.26
C PRO A 457 -11.12 11.56 9.42
N PRO A 458 -11.87 11.75 8.31
CA PRO A 458 -11.90 10.74 7.25
C PRO A 458 -10.47 10.51 6.74
N LEU A 459 -9.96 9.28 6.86
CA LEU A 459 -8.56 8.94 6.55
C LEU A 459 -8.38 7.68 5.69
N GLY A 460 -9.46 6.93 5.44
CA GLY A 460 -9.39 5.65 4.74
C GLY A 460 -8.49 4.64 5.48
N LYS A 461 -7.52 4.06 4.77
CA LYS A 461 -6.60 3.03 5.30
C LYS A 461 -5.28 3.58 5.87
N GLN A 462 -5.07 4.90 5.90
CA GLN A 462 -3.86 5.50 6.45
C GLN A 462 -3.71 5.17 7.94
N ARG A 463 -2.54 4.75 8.43
CA ARG A 463 -2.29 4.52 9.87
C ARG A 463 -0.87 4.91 10.25
N LEU A 464 -0.70 5.50 11.44
CA LEU A 464 0.63 5.82 11.99
C LEU A 464 1.51 4.57 12.22
N ASP A 465 0.89 3.41 12.44
CA ASP A 465 1.54 2.11 12.54
C ASP A 465 1.01 1.15 11.45
N PRO A 466 1.50 1.28 10.20
CA PRO A 466 0.97 0.54 9.07
C PRO A 466 1.32 -0.95 9.16
N SER A 467 0.30 -1.79 9.03
CA SER A 467 0.43 -3.25 9.03
C SER A 467 -0.79 -3.92 8.40
N GLY A 468 -0.58 -5.09 7.81
CA GLY A 468 -1.63 -5.86 7.17
C GLY A 468 -2.36 -5.08 6.07
N ILE A 469 -3.65 -4.81 6.27
CA ILE A 469 -4.53 -4.04 5.37
C ILE A 469 -4.46 -2.52 5.58
N TRP A 470 -3.58 -2.04 6.46
CA TRP A 470 -3.42 -0.61 6.79
C TRP A 470 -2.11 -0.07 6.26
N TYR A 471 -2.13 1.15 5.72
CA TYR A 471 -1.05 1.68 4.89
C TYR A 471 -0.40 2.93 5.44
N THR A 472 0.77 3.26 4.89
CA THR A 472 1.52 4.47 5.23
C THR A 472 0.67 5.75 5.13
N PRO A 473 0.75 6.69 6.10
CA PRO A 473 0.05 7.98 6.02
C PRO A 473 0.45 8.81 4.79
N SER A 474 -0.42 9.72 4.36
CA SER A 474 -0.26 10.58 3.18
C SER A 474 -0.69 12.02 3.50
N SER A 475 0.07 12.68 4.36
CA SER A 475 -0.22 14.02 4.84
C SER A 475 0.25 15.13 3.88
N GLY A 476 -0.27 16.33 4.07
CA GLY A 476 0.19 17.53 3.40
C GLY A 476 -0.44 17.79 2.03
N ILE A 477 0.25 18.55 1.18
CA ILE A 477 -0.26 18.91 -0.14
C ILE A 477 -0.07 17.73 -1.10
N TRP A 478 -1.12 16.92 -1.28
CA TRP A 478 -1.06 15.71 -2.11
C TRP A 478 -1.77 15.84 -3.48
N GLN A 479 -2.39 16.97 -3.79
CA GLN A 479 -2.86 17.25 -5.16
C GLN A 479 -2.38 18.61 -5.67
N THR A 480 -2.51 18.82 -6.99
CA THR A 480 -1.94 19.98 -7.68
C THR A 480 -2.39 21.30 -7.05
N VAL A 481 -1.42 22.22 -6.91
CA VAL A 481 -1.67 23.63 -6.59
C VAL A 481 -1.54 24.43 -7.88
N TRP A 482 -2.44 25.40 -8.13
CA TRP A 482 -2.34 26.27 -9.30
C TRP A 482 -2.98 27.64 -9.08
N MET A 483 -2.64 28.59 -9.94
CA MET A 483 -3.28 29.90 -9.96
C MET A 483 -3.85 30.23 -11.35
N GLU A 484 -4.92 31.01 -11.38
CA GLU A 484 -5.56 31.44 -12.62
C GLU A 484 -6.17 32.83 -12.49
N PRO A 485 -6.15 33.63 -13.57
CA PRO A 485 -6.85 34.89 -13.61
C PRO A 485 -8.33 34.64 -13.93
N VAL A 486 -9.22 35.14 -13.08
CA VAL A 486 -10.67 35.00 -13.24
C VAL A 486 -11.32 36.36 -13.45
N ALA A 487 -12.47 36.39 -14.12
CA ALA A 487 -13.26 37.61 -14.18
C ALA A 487 -13.77 37.98 -12.77
N ALA A 488 -14.05 39.26 -12.51
CA ALA A 488 -14.63 39.66 -11.22
C ALA A 488 -15.94 38.92 -10.91
N ASP A 489 -16.75 38.69 -11.94
CA ASP A 489 -17.86 37.74 -11.92
C ASP A 489 -17.43 36.46 -12.65
N HIS A 490 -17.14 35.38 -11.91
CA HIS A 490 -16.71 34.11 -12.47
C HIS A 490 -17.45 32.93 -11.83
N VAL A 491 -17.41 31.78 -12.50
CA VAL A 491 -18.00 30.55 -11.98
C VAL A 491 -16.96 29.75 -11.20
N ASP A 492 -17.35 29.27 -10.03
CA ASP A 492 -16.51 28.37 -9.23
C ASP A 492 -16.69 26.93 -9.69
N THR A 493 -17.92 26.56 -10.04
CA THR A 493 -18.27 25.21 -10.51
C THR A 493 -19.38 25.26 -11.58
N LEU A 494 -19.46 24.19 -12.37
CA LEU A 494 -20.56 23.91 -13.28
C LEU A 494 -21.22 22.59 -12.89
N LYS A 495 -22.43 22.66 -12.33
CA LYS A 495 -23.24 21.46 -12.09
C LYS A 495 -23.96 21.08 -13.39
N LEU A 496 -23.65 19.90 -13.92
CA LEU A 496 -24.17 19.34 -15.15
C LEU A 496 -24.97 18.09 -14.82
N THR A 497 -26.28 18.14 -15.02
CA THR A 497 -27.17 17.02 -14.68
C THR A 497 -27.88 16.53 -15.94
N PRO A 498 -27.53 15.35 -16.48
CA PRO A 498 -28.17 14.80 -17.67
C PRO A 498 -29.55 14.23 -17.36
N ASP A 499 -30.45 14.32 -18.33
CA ASP A 499 -31.70 13.55 -18.42
C ASP A 499 -31.64 12.82 -19.76
N ALA A 500 -31.23 11.56 -19.72
CA ALA A 500 -30.95 10.74 -20.90
C ALA A 500 -32.20 10.50 -21.75
N ALA A 501 -33.33 10.17 -21.11
CA ALA A 501 -34.62 10.02 -21.79
C ALA A 501 -35.07 11.35 -22.43
N LYS A 502 -34.87 12.44 -21.70
CA LYS A 502 -34.98 13.85 -22.10
C LYS A 502 -34.10 14.22 -23.30
N GLY A 503 -32.96 13.56 -23.47
CA GLY A 503 -31.80 14.05 -24.23
C GLY A 503 -31.49 15.53 -23.90
N THR A 504 -31.53 15.88 -22.62
CA THR A 504 -31.28 17.23 -22.12
C THR A 504 -30.19 17.21 -21.05
N VAL A 505 -29.48 18.32 -20.91
CA VAL A 505 -28.57 18.56 -19.78
C VAL A 505 -29.03 19.83 -19.06
N THR A 506 -29.24 19.73 -17.75
CA THR A 506 -29.42 20.90 -16.90
C THR A 506 -28.03 21.45 -16.56
N VAL A 507 -27.80 22.70 -16.90
CA VAL A 507 -26.52 23.41 -16.67
C VAL A 507 -26.76 24.50 -15.63
N ALA A 508 -26.12 24.37 -14.48
CA ALA A 508 -26.22 25.30 -13.37
C ALA A 508 -24.83 25.85 -13.01
N PRO A 509 -24.48 27.07 -13.47
CA PRO A 509 -23.30 27.77 -13.00
C PRO A 509 -23.47 28.18 -11.53
N GLN A 510 -22.46 27.90 -10.70
CA GLN A 510 -22.45 28.23 -9.28
C GLN A 510 -21.22 29.08 -8.92
N GLY A 511 -21.20 29.64 -7.71
CA GLY A 511 -20.12 30.56 -7.27
C GLY A 511 -20.19 31.97 -7.87
N VAL A 512 -21.17 32.22 -8.74
CA VAL A 512 -21.32 33.46 -9.48
C VAL A 512 -22.62 34.17 -9.11
N ARG A 513 -22.62 35.52 -9.08
CA ARG A 513 -23.85 36.29 -8.83
C ARG A 513 -24.94 36.02 -9.88
N SER A 514 -26.18 36.09 -9.45
CA SER A 514 -27.37 35.89 -10.30
C SER A 514 -27.56 37.00 -11.34
N GLY A 515 -28.26 36.67 -12.43
CA GLY A 515 -28.71 37.61 -13.45
C GLY A 515 -27.70 37.91 -14.56
N LEU A 516 -26.51 37.31 -14.57
CA LEU A 516 -25.54 37.44 -15.67
C LEU A 516 -26.00 36.65 -16.89
N PRO A 517 -25.77 37.13 -18.13
CA PRO A 517 -26.07 36.35 -19.32
C PRO A 517 -25.22 35.08 -19.37
N VAL A 518 -25.87 33.94 -19.59
CA VAL A 518 -25.22 32.64 -19.74
C VAL A 518 -25.45 32.12 -21.16
N THR A 519 -24.41 31.60 -21.79
CA THR A 519 -24.50 30.87 -23.07
C THR A 519 -23.74 29.57 -22.94
N VAL A 520 -24.40 28.45 -23.26
CA VAL A 520 -23.80 27.12 -23.31
C VAL A 520 -23.91 26.61 -24.74
N THR A 521 -22.84 26.01 -25.24
CA THR A 521 -22.81 25.35 -26.55
C THR A 521 -22.15 23.98 -26.42
N ALA A 522 -22.83 22.94 -26.89
CA ALA A 522 -22.29 21.58 -26.96
C ALA A 522 -21.77 21.24 -28.35
N TYR A 523 -20.69 20.46 -28.39
CA TYR A 523 -20.02 20.00 -29.59
C TYR A 523 -19.82 18.48 -29.58
N ASP A 524 -20.01 17.88 -30.75
CA ASP A 524 -19.55 16.53 -31.10
C ASP A 524 -18.27 16.71 -31.94
N GLY A 525 -17.12 16.55 -31.28
CA GLY A 525 -15.83 16.97 -31.82
C GLY A 525 -15.86 18.46 -32.21
N LYS A 526 -15.77 18.76 -33.50
CA LYS A 526 -15.81 20.15 -34.01
C LYS A 526 -17.22 20.63 -34.39
N ARG A 527 -18.21 19.72 -34.45
CA ARG A 527 -19.56 20.03 -34.90
C ARG A 527 -20.40 20.56 -33.73
N LYS A 528 -20.92 21.78 -33.85
CA LYS A 528 -21.91 22.31 -32.91
C LYS A 528 -23.21 21.50 -33.02
N VAL A 529 -23.68 20.93 -31.91
CA VAL A 529 -24.89 20.09 -31.87
C VAL A 529 -26.04 20.70 -31.07
N ALA A 530 -25.75 21.56 -30.09
CA ALA A 530 -26.76 22.22 -29.29
C ALA A 530 -26.28 23.57 -28.74
N SER A 531 -27.22 24.45 -28.40
CA SER A 531 -26.94 25.71 -27.73
C SER A 531 -28.12 26.15 -26.87
N ALA A 532 -27.83 26.75 -25.72
CA ALA A 532 -28.83 27.34 -24.85
C ALA A 532 -28.32 28.67 -24.30
N THR A 533 -29.24 29.61 -24.07
CA THR A 533 -28.95 30.91 -23.47
C THR A 533 -29.91 31.16 -22.32
N GLY A 534 -29.45 31.84 -21.28
CA GLY A 534 -30.24 32.12 -20.09
C GLY A 534 -29.52 33.10 -19.18
N ARG A 535 -29.78 33.00 -17.87
CA ARG A 535 -29.10 33.82 -16.86
C ARG A 535 -28.64 32.99 -15.68
N SER A 536 -27.54 33.41 -15.04
CA SER A 536 -27.08 32.80 -13.79
C SER A 536 -28.13 32.96 -12.67
N GLY A 537 -28.12 32.04 -11.70
CA GLY A 537 -29.15 31.96 -10.65
C GLY A 537 -30.42 31.23 -11.08
N THR A 538 -30.50 30.75 -12.32
CA THR A 538 -31.58 29.87 -12.80
C THR A 538 -30.95 28.76 -13.64
N PRO A 539 -31.25 27.47 -13.39
CA PRO A 539 -30.72 26.38 -14.22
C PRO A 539 -31.13 26.51 -15.68
N LEU A 540 -30.20 26.27 -16.61
CA LEU A 540 -30.47 26.28 -18.05
C LEU A 540 -30.67 24.86 -18.56
N THR A 541 -31.64 24.65 -19.45
CA THR A 541 -31.80 23.37 -20.14
C THR A 541 -31.15 23.42 -21.52
N LEU A 542 -30.15 22.58 -21.74
CA LEU A 542 -29.52 22.34 -23.03
C LEU A 542 -30.12 21.08 -23.67
N ARG A 543 -30.92 21.23 -24.73
CA ARG A 543 -31.48 20.09 -25.49
C ARG A 543 -30.47 19.62 -26.53
N ILE A 544 -30.09 18.34 -26.48
CA ILE A 544 -29.28 17.66 -27.49
C ILE A 544 -30.20 16.66 -28.21
N PRO A 545 -30.75 17.00 -29.39
CA PRO A 545 -31.60 16.08 -30.14
C PRO A 545 -30.83 14.82 -30.53
N HIS A 546 -31.46 13.65 -30.41
CA HIS A 546 -30.85 12.35 -30.74
C HIS A 546 -29.48 12.15 -30.07
N ALA A 547 -29.39 12.46 -28.78
CA ALA A 547 -28.16 12.33 -28.03
C ALA A 547 -27.63 10.89 -28.06
N ARG A 548 -26.38 10.72 -28.50
CA ARG A 548 -25.57 9.53 -28.21
C ARG A 548 -25.30 9.48 -26.72
N LEU A 549 -25.73 8.40 -26.08
CA LEU A 549 -25.60 8.20 -24.64
C LEU A 549 -24.20 7.68 -24.29
N TRP A 550 -23.78 7.92 -23.05
CA TRP A 550 -22.55 7.39 -22.49
C TRP A 550 -22.81 6.00 -21.92
N SER A 551 -21.91 5.06 -22.17
CA SER A 551 -21.86 3.73 -21.55
C SER A 551 -20.41 3.23 -21.47
N PRO A 552 -20.12 2.12 -20.75
CA PRO A 552 -18.79 1.51 -20.73
C PRO A 552 -18.23 1.11 -22.10
N ASP A 553 -19.10 0.73 -23.04
CA ASP A 553 -18.72 0.32 -24.40
C ASP A 553 -18.76 1.47 -25.41
N ASP A 554 -19.54 2.52 -25.10
CA ASP A 554 -19.63 3.74 -25.88
C ASP A 554 -19.50 4.98 -24.97
N PRO A 555 -18.29 5.33 -24.49
CA PRO A 555 -18.08 6.41 -23.53
C PRO A 555 -18.12 7.80 -24.20
N PHE A 556 -19.24 8.11 -24.84
CA PHE A 556 -19.38 9.31 -25.64
C PHE A 556 -19.54 10.56 -24.76
N LEU A 557 -18.70 11.57 -25.02
CA LEU A 557 -18.70 12.85 -24.32
C LEU A 557 -18.87 14.01 -25.31
N TYR A 558 -19.73 14.97 -24.97
CA TYR A 558 -19.85 16.24 -25.68
C TYR A 558 -18.97 17.30 -25.04
N ASP A 559 -18.19 18.02 -25.84
CA ASP A 559 -17.45 19.18 -25.35
C ASP A 559 -18.41 20.37 -25.14
N LEU A 560 -18.26 21.07 -24.03
CA LEU A 560 -19.04 22.26 -23.69
C LEU A 560 -18.18 23.51 -23.72
N LYS A 561 -18.72 24.59 -24.29
CA LYS A 561 -18.22 25.95 -24.12
C LYS A 561 -19.27 26.77 -23.38
N VAL A 562 -18.89 27.33 -22.24
CA VAL A 562 -19.79 28.09 -21.36
C VAL A 562 -19.26 29.50 -21.20
N SER A 563 -20.15 30.47 -21.42
CA SER A 563 -19.91 31.89 -21.18
C SER A 563 -20.84 32.37 -20.09
N VAL A 564 -20.31 32.96 -19.01
CA VAL A 564 -21.10 33.57 -17.93
C VAL A 564 -20.65 35.02 -17.75
N GLY A 565 -21.44 35.97 -18.26
CA GLY A 565 -21.02 37.36 -18.33
C GLY A 565 -19.72 37.51 -19.12
N LYS A 566 -18.62 37.88 -18.45
CA LYS A 566 -17.28 37.98 -19.02
C LYS A 566 -16.43 36.72 -18.85
N ASP A 567 -16.82 35.80 -17.96
CA ASP A 567 -16.08 34.55 -17.74
C ASP A 567 -16.32 33.56 -18.89
N ARG A 568 -15.30 32.76 -19.20
CA ARG A 568 -15.28 31.79 -20.30
C ARG A 568 -14.61 30.52 -19.81
N VAL A 569 -15.36 29.43 -19.81
CA VAL A 569 -14.88 28.13 -19.35
C VAL A 569 -15.24 27.03 -20.35
N GLY A 570 -14.39 26.02 -20.45
CA GLY A 570 -14.67 24.77 -21.15
C GLY A 570 -15.07 23.67 -20.16
N SER A 571 -15.84 22.70 -20.63
CA SER A 571 -16.23 21.51 -19.87
C SER A 571 -16.54 20.36 -20.83
N TYR A 572 -17.00 19.22 -20.32
CA TYR A 572 -17.56 18.14 -21.11
C TYR A 572 -18.72 17.49 -20.37
N VAL A 573 -19.57 16.73 -21.08
CA VAL A 573 -20.69 16.00 -20.47
C VAL A 573 -20.98 14.69 -21.20
N GLY A 574 -21.25 13.64 -20.44
CA GLY A 574 -21.87 12.39 -20.92
C GLY A 574 -23.33 12.33 -20.51
N LEU A 575 -24.20 11.79 -21.37
CA LEU A 575 -25.62 11.62 -21.05
C LEU A 575 -25.89 10.15 -20.75
N ARG A 576 -26.28 9.82 -19.52
CA ARG A 576 -26.65 8.48 -19.10
C ARG A 576 -27.66 8.51 -17.96
N SER A 577 -28.43 7.44 -17.79
CA SER A 577 -29.28 7.21 -16.61
C SER A 577 -28.89 5.91 -15.93
N ILE A 578 -28.97 5.87 -14.60
CA ILE A 578 -28.76 4.66 -13.78
C ILE A 578 -29.87 4.57 -12.73
N SER A 579 -30.42 3.38 -12.55
CA SER A 579 -31.52 3.09 -11.60
C SER A 579 -31.44 1.62 -11.14
N VAL A 580 -32.16 1.31 -10.07
CA VAL A 580 -32.57 -0.08 -9.77
C VAL A 580 -34.03 -0.23 -10.19
N GLU A 581 -34.32 -1.25 -11.00
CA GLU A 581 -35.65 -1.53 -11.53
C GLU A 581 -35.98 -3.01 -11.38
N GLN A 582 -37.27 -3.35 -11.36
CA GLN A 582 -37.70 -4.75 -11.36
C GLN A 582 -37.69 -5.28 -12.79
N VAL A 583 -36.83 -6.26 -13.06
CA VAL A 583 -36.73 -6.96 -14.35
C VAL A 583 -37.08 -8.42 -14.08
N ASP A 584 -38.21 -8.88 -14.62
CA ASP A 584 -38.75 -10.22 -14.40
C ASP A 584 -38.89 -10.62 -12.90
N GLY A 585 -39.20 -9.64 -12.06
CA GLY A 585 -39.41 -9.83 -10.61
C GLY A 585 -38.13 -9.80 -9.78
N VAL A 586 -36.97 -9.56 -10.40
CA VAL A 586 -35.67 -9.43 -9.73
C VAL A 586 -35.20 -7.97 -9.78
N PRO A 587 -34.76 -7.38 -8.65
CA PRO A 587 -34.14 -6.06 -8.66
C PRO A 587 -32.84 -6.07 -9.46
N ARG A 588 -32.80 -5.28 -10.53
CA ARG A 588 -31.63 -5.15 -11.40
C ARG A 588 -31.13 -3.72 -11.47
N THR A 589 -29.81 -3.53 -11.52
CA THR A 589 -29.21 -2.26 -11.92
C THR A 589 -29.36 -2.06 -13.42
N VAL A 590 -29.88 -0.90 -13.82
CA VAL A 590 -30.26 -0.59 -15.20
C VAL A 590 -29.54 0.67 -15.66
N LEU A 591 -28.72 0.55 -16.71
CA LEU A 591 -28.02 1.66 -17.36
C LEU A 591 -28.71 1.97 -18.69
N ASN A 592 -29.14 3.22 -18.87
CA ASN A 592 -29.82 3.68 -20.08
C ASN A 592 -31.06 2.85 -20.49
N GLY A 593 -31.73 2.21 -19.52
CA GLY A 593 -32.93 1.39 -19.73
C GLY A 593 -32.65 -0.10 -19.94
N GLU A 594 -31.38 -0.53 -19.96
CA GLU A 594 -31.00 -1.93 -20.10
C GLU A 594 -30.30 -2.44 -18.82
N PRO A 595 -30.54 -3.71 -18.38
CA PRO A 595 -29.81 -4.27 -17.24
C PRO A 595 -28.30 -4.30 -17.48
N ILE A 596 -27.53 -4.10 -16.42
CA ILE A 596 -26.07 -4.11 -16.48
C ILE A 596 -25.50 -4.82 -15.25
N PHE A 597 -24.56 -5.74 -15.48
CA PHE A 597 -23.75 -6.33 -14.43
C PHE A 597 -22.45 -5.54 -14.26
N MET A 598 -22.19 -5.07 -13.04
CA MET A 598 -21.02 -4.25 -12.72
C MET A 598 -19.89 -5.11 -12.19
N MET A 599 -18.89 -5.38 -13.03
CA MET A 599 -17.71 -6.13 -12.63
C MET A 599 -16.56 -5.15 -12.42
N ALA A 600 -16.09 -5.08 -11.18
CA ALA A 600 -15.08 -4.11 -10.72
C ALA A 600 -13.91 -4.81 -10.02
N THR A 601 -12.86 -4.03 -9.76
CA THR A 601 -11.91 -4.32 -8.69
C THR A 601 -11.98 -3.23 -7.63
N LEU A 602 -11.46 -3.53 -6.44
CA LEU A 602 -11.01 -2.47 -5.53
C LEU A 602 -9.80 -1.78 -6.15
N ASP A 603 -9.81 -0.46 -6.05
CA ASP A 603 -8.68 0.40 -6.38
C ASP A 603 -8.38 1.28 -5.16
N GLN A 604 -7.34 0.90 -4.41
CA GLN A 604 -6.87 1.61 -3.21
C GLN A 604 -6.25 2.96 -3.56
N GLY A 605 -5.69 3.11 -4.77
CA GLY A 605 -5.01 4.34 -5.19
C GLY A 605 -3.68 4.64 -4.49
N PHE A 606 -2.96 3.63 -4.00
CA PHE A 606 -1.63 3.80 -3.41
C PHE A 606 -0.51 3.47 -4.42
N TRP A 607 0.59 4.19 -4.29
CA TRP A 607 1.79 4.11 -5.13
C TRP A 607 3.03 3.96 -4.24
N PRO A 608 3.97 3.04 -4.53
CA PRO A 608 5.14 2.81 -3.66
C PRO A 608 6.05 4.04 -3.54
N ASP A 609 6.05 4.90 -4.55
CA ASP A 609 6.88 6.09 -4.67
C ASP A 609 6.14 7.38 -4.32
N GLY A 610 4.82 7.43 -4.53
CA GLY A 610 3.99 8.64 -4.36
C GLY A 610 2.84 8.54 -3.35
N LEU A 611 2.64 7.38 -2.72
CA LEU A 611 1.54 7.05 -1.81
C LEU A 611 0.17 7.43 -2.38
N HIS A 612 -0.53 8.43 -1.85
CA HIS A 612 -1.79 8.91 -2.45
C HIS A 612 -1.67 9.52 -3.85
N THR A 613 -0.48 9.93 -4.27
CA THR A 613 -0.27 10.68 -5.52
C THR A 613 0.41 9.80 -6.56
N ALA A 614 -0.29 9.48 -7.65
CA ALA A 614 0.33 8.82 -8.80
C ALA A 614 1.56 9.64 -9.28
N PRO A 615 2.67 9.01 -9.71
CA PRO A 615 3.86 9.74 -10.15
C PRO A 615 3.59 10.73 -11.29
N THR A 616 2.75 10.34 -12.24
CA THR A 616 2.36 11.16 -13.40
C THR A 616 0.89 10.91 -13.76
N ASP A 617 0.32 11.78 -14.60
CA ASP A 617 -1.02 11.54 -15.17
C ASP A 617 -1.08 10.28 -16.06
N GLU A 618 0.02 9.89 -16.70
CA GLU A 618 0.10 8.64 -17.46
C GLU A 618 0.06 7.41 -16.53
N ALA A 619 0.70 7.49 -15.35
CA ALA A 619 0.60 6.47 -14.32
C ALA A 619 -0.85 6.37 -13.81
N LEU A 620 -1.50 7.50 -13.51
CA LEU A 620 -2.91 7.54 -13.12
C LEU A 620 -3.82 6.88 -14.18
N ALA A 621 -3.53 7.13 -15.46
CA ALA A 621 -4.26 6.52 -16.57
C ALA A 621 -3.97 5.02 -16.73
N TYR A 622 -2.78 4.55 -16.34
CA TYR A 622 -2.34 3.16 -16.53
C TYR A 622 -3.26 2.17 -15.82
N ASP A 623 -3.55 2.40 -14.54
CA ASP A 623 -4.41 1.50 -13.77
C ASP A 623 -5.80 1.39 -14.43
N LEU A 624 -6.41 2.51 -14.85
CA LEU A 624 -7.70 2.52 -15.55
C LEU A 624 -7.66 1.87 -16.94
N LYS A 625 -6.56 2.05 -17.69
CA LYS A 625 -6.35 1.34 -18.97
C LYS A 625 -6.25 -0.16 -18.73
N LEU A 626 -5.58 -0.59 -17.67
CA LEU A 626 -5.42 -1.99 -17.30
C LEU A 626 -6.77 -2.64 -16.96
N HIS A 627 -7.66 -1.96 -16.24
CA HIS A 627 -9.04 -2.45 -16.01
C HIS A 627 -9.74 -2.80 -17.34
N LYS A 628 -9.69 -1.90 -18.34
CA LYS A 628 -10.28 -2.16 -19.67
C LYS A 628 -9.57 -3.29 -20.43
N GLN A 629 -8.26 -3.44 -20.25
CA GLN A 629 -7.49 -4.53 -20.85
C GLN A 629 -7.85 -5.89 -20.25
N LEU A 630 -8.11 -5.94 -18.95
CA LEU A 630 -8.57 -7.13 -18.22
C LEU A 630 -10.06 -7.43 -18.40
N GLY A 631 -10.82 -6.51 -19.01
CA GLY A 631 -12.23 -6.73 -19.36
C GLY A 631 -13.24 -6.19 -18.35
N PHE A 632 -12.79 -5.50 -17.29
CA PHE A 632 -13.68 -4.84 -16.34
C PHE A 632 -14.43 -3.67 -17.01
N ASN A 633 -15.69 -3.48 -16.60
CA ASN A 633 -16.53 -2.35 -17.00
C ASN A 633 -16.71 -1.31 -15.87
N SER A 634 -16.24 -1.64 -14.67
CA SER A 634 -16.40 -0.84 -13.46
C SER A 634 -15.10 -0.78 -12.64
N VAL A 635 -15.01 0.19 -11.74
CA VAL A 635 -13.97 0.33 -10.70
C VAL A 635 -14.64 0.79 -9.41
N ARG A 636 -14.27 0.19 -8.28
CA ARG A 636 -14.64 0.71 -6.95
C ARG A 636 -13.42 1.43 -6.37
N LYS A 637 -13.48 2.75 -6.34
CA LYS A 637 -12.42 3.56 -5.72
C LYS A 637 -12.64 3.47 -4.20
N HIS A 638 -11.81 2.68 -3.55
CA HIS A 638 -12.03 2.20 -2.20
C HIS A 638 -11.58 3.25 -1.17
N ILE A 639 -12.52 3.72 -0.36
CA ILE A 639 -12.38 4.67 0.77
C ILE A 639 -11.30 5.77 0.58
N LYS A 640 -11.23 6.30 -0.64
CA LYS A 640 -10.33 7.36 -1.11
C LYS A 640 -11.08 8.13 -2.20
N VAL A 641 -10.74 9.40 -2.44
CA VAL A 641 -11.18 10.15 -3.62
C VAL A 641 -9.95 10.58 -4.41
N GLU A 642 -9.92 10.35 -5.72
CA GLU A 642 -8.79 10.72 -6.59
C GLU A 642 -8.92 12.15 -7.14
N PRO A 643 -7.85 12.74 -7.73
CA PRO A 643 -7.97 14.02 -8.44
C PRO A 643 -8.98 13.95 -9.60
N ASP A 644 -9.57 15.09 -9.99
CA ASP A 644 -10.49 15.24 -11.16
C ASP A 644 -9.94 14.58 -12.45
N ARG A 645 -8.61 14.52 -12.60
CA ARG A 645 -7.91 13.83 -13.69
C ARG A 645 -8.22 12.34 -13.77
N TRP A 646 -8.38 11.64 -12.64
CA TRP A 646 -8.71 10.21 -12.60
C TRP A 646 -10.14 9.98 -13.11
N PHE A 647 -11.10 10.79 -12.65
CA PHE A 647 -12.49 10.73 -13.13
C PHE A 647 -12.58 11.07 -14.62
N TYR A 648 -11.77 12.02 -15.11
CA TYR A 648 -11.67 12.30 -16.53
C TYR A 648 -11.22 11.07 -17.34
N TRP A 649 -10.26 10.30 -16.84
CA TRP A 649 -9.85 9.06 -17.49
C TRP A 649 -10.96 8.01 -17.44
N ALA A 650 -11.65 7.83 -16.30
CA ALA A 650 -12.78 6.90 -16.19
C ALA A 650 -13.93 7.27 -17.15
N ASP A 651 -14.28 8.56 -17.23
CA ASP A 651 -15.28 9.11 -18.15
C ASP A 651 -14.92 8.83 -19.62
N ARG A 652 -13.63 8.96 -19.97
CA ARG A 652 -13.12 8.81 -21.34
C ARG A 652 -12.95 7.36 -21.77
N LEU A 653 -12.56 6.49 -20.85
CA LEU A 653 -12.28 5.07 -21.09
C LEU A 653 -13.56 4.22 -21.02
N GLY A 654 -14.63 4.73 -20.41
CA GLY A 654 -15.86 3.98 -20.20
C GLY A 654 -15.72 2.97 -19.07
N LEU A 655 -15.50 3.49 -17.86
CA LEU A 655 -15.55 2.73 -16.62
C LEU A 655 -16.62 3.35 -15.72
N MET A 656 -17.51 2.51 -15.19
CA MET A 656 -18.45 2.92 -14.14
C MET A 656 -17.71 2.96 -12.80
N VAL A 657 -17.92 4.01 -12.02
CA VAL A 657 -17.23 4.24 -10.76
C VAL A 657 -18.22 4.10 -9.61
N TRP A 658 -17.86 3.22 -8.67
CA TRP A 658 -18.40 3.23 -7.31
C TRP A 658 -17.44 4.07 -6.49
N GLN A 659 -17.92 5.23 -6.06
CA GLN A 659 -17.10 6.17 -5.28
C GLN A 659 -17.42 5.99 -3.81
N ASP A 660 -16.47 5.44 -3.08
CA ASP A 660 -16.54 5.34 -1.63
C ASP A 660 -16.19 6.66 -0.97
N MET A 661 -16.84 6.93 0.16
CA MET A 661 -16.37 7.95 1.08
C MET A 661 -15.14 7.43 1.86
N PRO A 662 -14.11 8.27 2.09
CA PRO A 662 -13.01 7.89 2.97
C PRO A 662 -13.51 7.56 4.37
N ALA A 663 -13.16 6.37 4.87
CA ALA A 663 -13.61 5.93 6.18
C ALA A 663 -12.90 6.71 7.31
N MET A 664 -13.59 6.89 8.44
CA MET A 664 -12.94 7.27 9.71
C MET A 664 -12.30 6.03 10.37
N THR A 665 -11.61 6.21 11.51
CA THR A 665 -10.90 5.14 12.20
C THR A 665 -11.80 3.95 12.54
N ALA A 666 -11.38 2.75 12.15
CA ALA A 666 -12.08 1.50 12.46
C ALA A 666 -12.14 1.22 13.97
N GLY A 667 -13.25 0.67 14.46
CA GLY A 667 -13.44 0.37 15.88
C GLY A 667 -13.63 1.59 16.79
N VAL A 668 -13.59 2.82 16.26
CA VAL A 668 -13.80 4.06 17.00
C VAL A 668 -15.20 4.62 16.74
N ASN A 669 -15.95 4.87 17.80
CA ASN A 669 -17.21 5.60 17.70
C ASN A 669 -16.93 7.10 17.47
N PRO A 670 -17.31 7.70 16.33
CA PRO A 670 -16.96 9.08 16.04
C PRO A 670 -17.73 10.06 16.91
N SER A 671 -17.04 11.12 17.33
CA SER A 671 -17.63 12.25 18.06
C SER A 671 -18.63 13.03 17.19
N THR A 672 -19.49 13.86 17.81
CA THR A 672 -20.41 14.73 17.05
C THR A 672 -19.67 15.66 16.08
N ALA A 673 -18.48 16.13 16.45
CA ALA A 673 -17.66 16.98 15.57
C ALA A 673 -17.11 16.20 14.37
N ALA A 674 -16.61 14.97 14.59
CA ALA A 674 -16.12 14.10 13.52
C ALA A 674 -17.24 13.69 12.55
N ARG A 675 -18.46 13.45 13.05
CA ARG A 675 -19.63 13.18 12.19
C ARG A 675 -20.02 14.37 11.32
N ALA A 676 -20.05 15.57 11.91
CA ALA A 676 -20.38 16.80 11.18
C ALA A 676 -19.33 17.12 10.11
N GLU A 677 -18.08 16.80 10.41
CA GLU A 677 -16.93 16.88 9.50
C GLU A 677 -17.08 15.92 8.32
N TYR A 678 -17.28 14.63 8.61
CA TYR A 678 -17.52 13.59 7.62
C TYR A 678 -18.67 13.94 6.66
N GLU A 679 -19.82 14.35 7.19
CA GLU A 679 -20.98 14.72 6.35
C GLU A 679 -20.73 15.97 5.50
N ARG A 680 -19.90 16.91 5.98
CA ARG A 680 -19.50 18.07 5.18
C ARG A 680 -18.58 17.65 4.04
N GLU A 681 -17.54 16.86 4.30
CA GLU A 681 -16.64 16.35 3.27
C GLU A 681 -17.40 15.48 2.25
N MET A 682 -18.30 14.61 2.71
CA MET A 682 -19.21 13.85 1.85
C MET A 682 -20.00 14.75 0.92
N LYS A 683 -20.59 15.84 1.43
CA LYS A 683 -21.32 16.77 0.58
C LYS A 683 -20.42 17.42 -0.48
N GLN A 684 -19.21 17.82 -0.11
CA GLN A 684 -18.27 18.47 -1.02
C GLN A 684 -17.84 17.50 -2.13
N ILE A 685 -17.35 16.32 -1.78
CA ILE A 685 -16.95 15.27 -2.74
C ILE A 685 -18.08 14.95 -3.72
N MET A 686 -19.31 14.81 -3.22
CA MET A 686 -20.47 14.57 -4.08
C MET A 686 -20.75 15.73 -5.03
N ASP A 687 -20.68 16.98 -4.56
CA ASP A 687 -20.88 18.16 -5.41
C ASP A 687 -19.77 18.32 -6.46
N GLU A 688 -18.54 17.97 -6.11
CA GLU A 688 -17.39 18.07 -7.00
C GLU A 688 -17.48 17.11 -8.18
N HIS A 689 -17.93 15.87 -7.95
CA HIS A 689 -18.00 14.84 -8.97
C HIS A 689 -19.43 14.55 -9.46
N ILE A 690 -20.41 15.40 -9.11
CA ILE A 690 -21.81 15.28 -9.55
C ILE A 690 -21.96 15.32 -11.08
N SER A 691 -20.99 15.92 -11.77
CA SER A 691 -20.96 16.10 -13.22
C SER A 691 -20.17 15.00 -13.93
N SER A 692 -19.50 14.09 -13.21
CA SER A 692 -18.75 12.96 -13.79
C SER A 692 -19.71 11.85 -14.24
N PRO A 693 -19.86 11.56 -15.55
CA PRO A 693 -20.76 10.51 -16.02
C PRO A 693 -20.38 9.11 -15.53
N SER A 694 -19.08 8.85 -15.33
CA SER A 694 -18.57 7.56 -14.82
C SER A 694 -19.06 7.22 -13.42
N VAL A 695 -19.18 8.18 -12.50
CA VAL A 695 -19.68 7.91 -11.16
C VAL A 695 -21.14 7.49 -11.26
N VAL A 696 -21.44 6.24 -10.92
CA VAL A 696 -22.79 5.66 -10.96
C VAL A 696 -23.34 5.36 -9.58
N MET A 697 -22.47 5.28 -8.57
CA MET A 697 -22.82 4.89 -7.21
C MET A 697 -21.99 5.65 -6.18
N TRP A 698 -22.65 6.07 -5.10
CA TRP A 698 -22.01 6.58 -3.88
C TRP A 698 -22.06 5.51 -2.79
N VAL A 699 -20.91 5.19 -2.19
CA VAL A 699 -20.82 4.27 -1.05
C VAL A 699 -20.56 5.08 0.22
N THR A 700 -21.53 5.09 1.14
CA THR A 700 -21.47 5.98 2.30
C THR A 700 -20.72 5.42 3.49
N PHE A 701 -20.52 4.10 3.59
CA PHE A 701 -19.74 3.45 4.65
C PHE A 701 -19.17 2.11 4.15
N ASN A 702 -18.11 1.63 4.80
CA ASN A 702 -17.48 0.34 4.54
C ASN A 702 -17.17 -0.40 5.85
N GLU A 703 -17.51 -1.69 5.93
CA GLU A 703 -17.13 -2.65 7.00
C GLU A 703 -17.27 -2.18 8.46
N GLY A 704 -18.16 -1.23 8.68
CA GLY A 704 -18.46 -0.69 9.99
C GLY A 704 -17.45 0.32 10.52
N TRP A 705 -16.55 0.78 9.66
CA TRP A 705 -15.46 1.67 10.04
C TRP A 705 -15.98 3.09 10.24
N GLY A 706 -15.96 3.55 11.49
CA GLY A 706 -16.48 4.86 11.87
C GLY A 706 -17.96 5.07 11.52
N GLN A 707 -18.74 4.01 11.34
CA GLN A 707 -20.12 4.11 10.87
C GLN A 707 -21.08 4.65 11.94
N TYR A 708 -22.10 5.40 11.53
CA TYR A 708 -23.19 5.89 12.39
C TYR A 708 -24.41 6.25 11.53
N ASP A 709 -25.62 6.18 12.12
CA ASP A 709 -26.88 6.60 11.50
C ASP A 709 -27.04 6.20 10.01
N MET A 710 -26.65 4.97 9.66
CA MET A 710 -26.43 4.50 8.28
C MET A 710 -27.61 4.86 7.35
N ALA A 711 -28.83 4.60 7.81
CA ALA A 711 -30.04 4.91 7.06
C ALA A 711 -30.18 6.42 6.75
N ARG A 712 -30.01 7.26 7.77
CA ARG A 712 -30.13 8.72 7.63
C ARG A 712 -29.06 9.27 6.67
N VAL A 713 -27.83 8.81 6.80
CA VAL A 713 -26.70 9.28 5.98
C VAL A 713 -26.89 8.88 4.52
N ALA A 714 -27.32 7.64 4.26
CA ALA A 714 -27.61 7.17 2.90
C ALA A 714 -28.82 7.90 2.27
N ASP A 715 -29.90 8.10 3.03
CA ASP A 715 -31.05 8.91 2.57
C ASP A 715 -30.64 10.35 2.26
N GLN A 716 -29.74 10.91 3.08
CA GLN A 716 -29.20 12.25 2.88
C GLN A 716 -28.36 12.34 1.61
N ALA A 717 -27.50 11.35 1.35
CA ALA A 717 -26.74 11.26 0.11
C ALA A 717 -27.67 11.17 -1.11
N LYS A 718 -28.70 10.29 -1.06
CA LYS A 718 -29.70 10.17 -2.13
C LYS A 718 -30.46 11.48 -2.38
N ALA A 719 -30.77 12.23 -1.33
CA ALA A 719 -31.42 13.53 -1.44
C ALA A 719 -30.52 14.61 -2.08
N TRP A 720 -29.20 14.56 -1.83
CA TRP A 720 -28.23 15.46 -2.45
C TRP A 720 -27.99 15.15 -3.93
N ASP A 721 -27.93 13.86 -4.28
CA ASP A 721 -27.79 13.39 -5.65
C ASP A 721 -28.76 12.24 -5.98
N PRO A 722 -29.96 12.57 -6.49
CA PRO A 722 -30.94 11.56 -6.88
C PRO A 722 -30.61 10.87 -8.21
N THR A 723 -29.50 11.23 -8.88
CA THR A 723 -29.17 10.74 -10.23
C THR A 723 -28.21 9.55 -10.26
N ARG A 724 -27.83 9.07 -9.07
CA ARG A 724 -26.91 7.95 -8.86
C ARG A 724 -27.50 6.96 -7.86
N LEU A 725 -26.93 5.77 -7.84
CA LEU A 725 -27.21 4.74 -6.85
C LEU A 725 -26.54 5.10 -5.52
N VAL A 726 -27.09 4.61 -4.41
CA VAL A 726 -26.47 4.72 -3.08
C VAL A 726 -26.32 3.32 -2.49
N ASN A 727 -25.08 2.95 -2.18
CA ASN A 727 -24.77 1.82 -1.32
C ASN A 727 -24.58 2.35 0.10
N SER A 728 -25.54 2.05 0.98
CA SER A 728 -25.55 2.60 2.34
C SER A 728 -24.34 2.14 3.16
N MET A 729 -23.90 0.91 2.92
CA MET A 729 -22.89 0.23 3.72
C MET A 729 -22.41 -1.00 2.93
N SER A 730 -21.15 -0.97 2.49
CA SER A 730 -20.49 -2.09 1.82
C SER A 730 -19.99 -3.10 2.85
N GLY A 731 -20.36 -4.38 2.72
CA GLY A 731 -19.99 -5.44 3.65
C GLY A 731 -20.93 -5.54 4.87
N LEU A 732 -22.19 -5.89 4.64
CA LEU A 732 -23.22 -6.00 5.67
C LEU A 732 -22.88 -7.00 6.79
N ASN A 733 -22.15 -8.08 6.49
CA ASN A 733 -21.64 -9.05 7.47
C ASN A 733 -20.63 -8.47 8.47
N LEU A 734 -20.01 -7.34 8.15
CA LEU A 734 -19.00 -6.70 8.99
C LEU A 734 -19.53 -5.40 9.61
N GLY A 735 -20.78 -5.04 9.36
CA GLY A 735 -21.41 -3.86 9.92
C GLY A 735 -22.92 -4.01 10.14
N ALA A 736 -23.67 -2.95 9.86
CA ALA A 736 -25.11 -2.93 10.05
C ALA A 736 -25.82 -2.40 8.80
N ASP A 737 -26.79 -3.17 8.31
CA ASP A 737 -27.64 -2.77 7.20
C ASP A 737 -28.64 -1.71 7.66
N GLY A 738 -28.44 -0.45 7.24
CA GLY A 738 -29.39 0.63 7.48
C GLY A 738 -30.76 0.40 6.83
N GLY A 739 -30.94 -0.64 6.00
CA GLY A 739 -32.21 -1.01 5.39
C GLY A 739 -32.70 -0.05 4.30
N THR A 740 -31.83 0.86 3.84
CA THR A 740 -32.10 1.86 2.80
C THR A 740 -31.03 1.82 1.71
N GLY A 741 -31.06 2.79 0.80
CA GLY A 741 -30.23 2.85 -0.39
C GLY A 741 -30.80 2.00 -1.52
N ASP A 742 -30.01 1.86 -2.57
CA ASP A 742 -30.35 1.10 -3.78
C ASP A 742 -29.69 -0.30 -3.79
N ILE A 743 -28.64 -0.51 -2.97
CA ILE A 743 -27.77 -1.69 -2.99
C ILE A 743 -27.79 -2.42 -1.65
N MET A 744 -27.75 -3.75 -1.68
CA MET A 744 -27.37 -4.62 -0.56
C MET A 744 -26.07 -5.32 -0.91
N ASP A 745 -25.09 -5.22 -0.02
CA ASP A 745 -23.69 -5.53 -0.32
C ASP A 745 -23.09 -6.48 0.71
N GLU A 746 -22.57 -7.62 0.27
CA GLU A 746 -21.90 -8.59 1.13
C GLU A 746 -20.44 -8.79 0.71
N HIS A 747 -19.54 -8.91 1.69
CA HIS A 747 -18.14 -9.25 1.44
C HIS A 747 -17.90 -10.74 1.70
N GLY A 748 -17.13 -11.41 0.84
CA GLY A 748 -16.79 -12.83 1.02
C GLY A 748 -15.36 -13.14 0.57
N TYR A 749 -14.57 -13.77 1.42
CA TYR A 749 -13.20 -14.18 1.08
C TYR A 749 -12.94 -15.66 1.36
N PRO A 750 -12.27 -16.38 0.45
CA PRO A 750 -11.90 -15.93 -0.91
C PRO A 750 -13.09 -15.93 -1.89
N SER A 751 -14.14 -16.71 -1.56
CA SER A 751 -15.33 -16.89 -2.41
C SER A 751 -16.32 -15.72 -2.29
N PRO A 752 -16.93 -15.28 -3.40
CA PRO A 752 -17.91 -14.22 -3.37
C PRO A 752 -19.15 -14.64 -2.58
N ALA A 753 -19.82 -13.66 -1.97
CA ALA A 753 -21.03 -13.87 -1.17
C ALA A 753 -22.11 -12.87 -1.57
N LEU A 754 -23.37 -13.24 -1.32
CA LEU A 754 -24.52 -12.34 -1.41
C LEU A 754 -25.16 -12.19 -0.02
N PRO A 755 -25.86 -11.05 0.22
CA PRO A 755 -26.61 -10.87 1.44
C PRO A 755 -27.61 -12.03 1.64
N PRO A 756 -27.59 -12.72 2.80
CA PRO A 756 -28.36 -13.97 3.00
C PRO A 756 -29.88 -13.76 3.08
N HIS A 757 -30.33 -12.51 3.23
CA HIS A 757 -31.75 -12.15 3.37
C HIS A 757 -32.12 -10.99 2.42
N PRO A 758 -32.27 -11.26 1.10
CA PRO A 758 -32.68 -10.24 0.13
C PRO A 758 -34.04 -9.62 0.48
N ASP A 759 -34.15 -8.30 0.37
CA ASP A 759 -35.40 -7.58 0.66
C ASP A 759 -36.36 -7.47 -0.54
N GLY A 760 -35.95 -7.97 -1.70
CA GLY A 760 -36.71 -7.95 -2.95
C GLY A 760 -36.88 -6.57 -3.59
N ARG A 761 -36.16 -5.53 -3.10
CA ARG A 761 -36.25 -4.15 -3.59
C ARG A 761 -34.90 -3.59 -4.03
N ARG A 762 -33.84 -3.87 -3.27
CA ARG A 762 -32.48 -3.40 -3.53
C ARG A 762 -31.73 -4.41 -4.40
N ALA A 763 -30.81 -3.92 -5.23
CA ALA A 763 -29.94 -4.77 -6.03
C ALA A 763 -28.89 -5.45 -5.12
N LEU A 764 -28.72 -6.75 -5.26
CA LEU A 764 -27.72 -7.53 -4.52
C LEU A 764 -26.36 -7.45 -5.22
N VAL A 765 -25.28 -7.24 -4.46
CA VAL A 765 -23.91 -7.27 -4.98
C VAL A 765 -22.97 -8.01 -4.03
N THR A 766 -21.87 -8.51 -4.58
CA THR A 766 -20.69 -8.88 -3.81
C THR A 766 -19.74 -7.69 -3.78
N GLY A 767 -19.70 -6.94 -2.69
CA GLY A 767 -18.93 -5.69 -2.64
C GLY A 767 -17.44 -5.88 -2.52
N GLU A 768 -16.98 -7.06 -2.06
CA GLU A 768 -15.58 -7.50 -2.06
C GLU A 768 -15.50 -9.03 -2.11
N TYR A 769 -14.60 -9.57 -2.93
CA TYR A 769 -14.20 -10.99 -2.91
C TYR A 769 -12.81 -11.21 -3.51
N GLY A 770 -12.32 -12.45 -3.47
CA GLY A 770 -11.01 -12.80 -4.04
C GLY A 770 -9.94 -12.89 -2.97
N GLY A 771 -8.86 -12.11 -3.08
CA GLY A 771 -7.76 -12.21 -2.12
C GLY A 771 -6.72 -13.29 -2.48
N LEU A 772 -6.64 -13.68 -3.76
CA LEU A 772 -5.62 -14.59 -4.25
C LEU A 772 -4.25 -13.89 -4.18
N GLY A 773 -3.50 -14.20 -3.13
CA GLY A 773 -2.16 -13.71 -2.89
C GLY A 773 -1.15 -14.41 -3.78
N LEU A 774 -0.37 -13.61 -4.51
CA LEU A 774 0.77 -14.11 -5.26
C LEU A 774 1.95 -13.18 -5.04
N ALA A 775 2.92 -13.62 -4.24
CA ALA A 775 4.18 -12.93 -4.07
C ALA A 775 5.03 -13.06 -5.35
N VAL A 776 5.55 -11.94 -5.84
CA VAL A 776 6.46 -11.91 -6.99
C VAL A 776 7.82 -11.39 -6.51
N PRO A 777 8.88 -12.22 -6.56
CA PRO A 777 10.23 -11.81 -6.15
C PRO A 777 10.65 -10.52 -6.87
N GLY A 778 11.21 -9.56 -6.14
CA GLY A 778 11.58 -8.24 -6.69
C GLY A 778 10.52 -7.16 -6.61
N HIS A 779 9.25 -7.53 -6.35
CA HIS A 779 8.11 -6.65 -6.55
C HIS A 779 7.12 -6.61 -5.38
N ALA A 780 7.41 -7.30 -4.28
CA ALA A 780 6.58 -7.37 -3.07
C ALA A 780 7.16 -6.50 -1.95
N TRP A 781 6.29 -5.93 -1.11
CA TRP A 781 6.68 -5.17 0.07
C TRP A 781 7.30 -6.08 1.15
N SER A 782 7.99 -5.48 2.13
CA SER A 782 8.72 -6.23 3.15
C SER A 782 7.81 -6.94 4.16
N VAL A 783 6.65 -6.36 4.46
CA VAL A 783 5.58 -7.03 5.21
C VAL A 783 4.61 -7.60 4.20
N GLN A 784 4.17 -8.84 4.39
CA GLN A 784 3.27 -9.51 3.46
C GLN A 784 2.06 -10.08 4.19
N GLN A 785 0.91 -9.97 3.52
CA GLN A 785 -0.37 -10.54 3.90
C GLN A 785 -1.06 -11.02 2.61
N SER A 786 -1.60 -12.23 2.68
CA SER A 786 -2.48 -12.83 1.68
C SER A 786 -3.70 -13.42 2.38
N TYR A 787 -4.81 -13.55 1.64
CA TYR A 787 -5.97 -14.31 2.13
C TYR A 787 -5.86 -15.79 1.74
N VAL A 788 -5.30 -16.06 0.55
CA VAL A 788 -4.94 -17.40 0.07
C VAL A 788 -3.67 -17.27 -0.77
N ASP A 789 -2.61 -17.99 -0.44
CA ASP A 789 -1.41 -18.06 -1.28
C ASP A 789 -1.63 -19.00 -2.47
N VAL A 790 -1.22 -18.57 -3.66
CA VAL A 790 -1.42 -19.32 -4.90
C VAL A 790 -0.11 -19.52 -5.63
N ASP A 791 0.09 -20.71 -6.17
CA ASP A 791 1.21 -20.99 -7.07
C ASP A 791 1.10 -20.15 -8.36
N PRO A 792 2.19 -19.53 -8.84
CA PRO A 792 2.17 -18.71 -10.06
C PRO A 792 1.54 -19.41 -11.27
N SER A 793 1.73 -20.73 -11.42
CA SER A 793 1.19 -21.50 -12.55
C SER A 793 -0.32 -21.73 -12.46
N ALA A 794 -0.89 -21.69 -11.26
CA ALA A 794 -2.31 -21.87 -10.98
C ALA A 794 -3.09 -20.54 -10.85
N TYR A 795 -2.40 -19.39 -10.74
CA TYR A 795 -3.04 -18.10 -10.43
C TYR A 795 -4.21 -17.73 -11.34
N THR A 796 -4.03 -17.87 -12.66
CA THR A 796 -5.09 -17.55 -13.63
C THR A 796 -6.26 -18.51 -13.50
N ASP A 797 -6.00 -19.80 -13.26
CA ASP A 797 -7.04 -20.81 -13.13
C ASP A 797 -7.86 -20.57 -11.86
N GLY A 798 -7.20 -20.28 -10.73
CA GLY A 798 -7.88 -19.90 -9.48
C GLY A 798 -8.72 -18.63 -9.62
N TYR A 799 -8.27 -17.64 -10.39
CA TYR A 799 -9.09 -16.46 -10.69
C TYR A 799 -10.37 -16.84 -11.47
N LEU A 800 -10.23 -17.71 -12.48
CA LEU A 800 -11.37 -18.14 -13.30
C LEU A 800 -12.38 -18.94 -12.48
N GLU A 801 -11.92 -19.77 -11.53
CA GLU A 801 -12.81 -20.47 -10.59
C GLU A 801 -13.64 -19.48 -9.75
N LYS A 802 -13.02 -18.41 -9.25
CA LYS A 802 -13.78 -17.36 -8.54
C LYS A 802 -14.77 -16.64 -9.47
N LEU A 803 -14.44 -16.49 -10.76
CA LEU A 803 -15.35 -15.89 -11.73
C LEU A 803 -16.57 -16.78 -12.02
N ASP A 804 -16.39 -18.10 -12.03
CA ASP A 804 -17.49 -19.07 -12.13
C ASP A 804 -18.41 -19.00 -10.91
N GLU A 805 -17.86 -18.80 -9.71
CA GLU A 805 -18.65 -18.56 -8.49
C GLU A 805 -19.47 -17.26 -8.59
N VAL A 806 -18.89 -16.18 -9.15
CA VAL A 806 -19.64 -14.94 -9.44
C VAL A 806 -20.78 -15.19 -10.44
N HIS A 807 -20.56 -16.00 -11.48
CA HIS A 807 -21.62 -16.39 -12.42
C HIS A 807 -22.78 -17.11 -11.71
N ALA A 808 -22.46 -18.04 -10.81
CA ALA A 808 -23.46 -18.74 -10.00
C ALA A 808 -24.28 -17.78 -9.10
N LEU A 809 -23.68 -16.69 -8.61
CA LEU A 809 -24.39 -15.64 -7.87
C LEU A 809 -25.21 -14.72 -8.79
N ALA A 810 -24.77 -14.49 -10.04
CA ALA A 810 -25.57 -13.78 -11.03
C ALA A 810 -26.89 -14.51 -11.34
N CYS A 811 -26.86 -15.85 -11.36
CA CYS A 811 -28.05 -16.70 -11.43
C CYS A 811 -29.00 -16.54 -10.23
N GLN A 812 -28.49 -16.08 -9.09
CA GLN A 812 -29.28 -15.79 -7.88
C GLN A 812 -29.72 -14.33 -7.79
N GLY A 813 -29.50 -13.54 -8.85
CA GLY A 813 -29.91 -12.13 -8.90
C GLY A 813 -28.81 -11.13 -8.51
N SER A 814 -27.54 -11.54 -8.44
CA SER A 814 -26.43 -10.59 -8.27
C SER A 814 -26.36 -9.59 -9.43
N ASN A 815 -26.00 -8.34 -9.11
CA ASN A 815 -25.88 -7.22 -10.03
C ASN A 815 -24.43 -6.75 -10.23
N GLY A 816 -23.50 -7.29 -9.46
CA GLY A 816 -22.11 -6.92 -9.57
C GLY A 816 -21.24 -7.65 -8.57
N ALA A 817 -19.94 -7.62 -8.86
CA ALA A 817 -18.92 -8.15 -7.97
C ALA A 817 -17.65 -7.30 -8.05
N VAL A 818 -16.96 -7.18 -6.93
CA VAL A 818 -15.74 -6.38 -6.81
C VAL A 818 -14.60 -7.26 -6.33
N TYR A 819 -13.61 -7.49 -7.19
CA TYR A 819 -12.43 -8.29 -6.84
C TYR A 819 -11.41 -7.45 -6.07
N THR A 820 -10.92 -7.92 -4.92
CA THR A 820 -9.75 -7.32 -4.26
C THR A 820 -8.48 -7.92 -4.89
N GLN A 821 -7.68 -7.18 -5.66
CA GLN A 821 -7.75 -5.76 -6.08
C GLN A 821 -6.96 -5.52 -7.39
N ILE A 822 -6.94 -4.30 -7.95
CA ILE A 822 -6.21 -4.04 -9.22
C ILE A 822 -4.70 -4.20 -9.08
N SER A 823 -4.10 -3.66 -8.01
CA SER A 823 -2.66 -3.72 -7.73
C SER A 823 -2.42 -4.19 -6.31
N ASP A 824 -1.28 -4.82 -6.06
CA ASP A 824 -0.79 -5.02 -4.70
C ASP A 824 -0.62 -3.67 -4.03
N VAL A 825 -0.73 -3.62 -2.70
CA VAL A 825 -0.52 -2.40 -1.92
C VAL A 825 0.12 -2.77 -0.61
N GLU A 826 1.38 -2.34 -0.44
CA GLU A 826 2.19 -2.63 0.75
C GLU A 826 2.05 -4.10 1.17
N GLY A 827 1.43 -4.38 2.33
CA GLY A 827 1.20 -5.73 2.84
C GLY A 827 0.37 -6.63 1.92
N GLU A 828 -0.60 -6.10 1.19
CA GLU A 828 -1.58 -6.90 0.45
C GLU A 828 -1.07 -7.35 -0.93
N LEU A 829 -0.94 -8.68 -1.12
CA LEU A 829 -0.41 -9.32 -2.35
C LEU A 829 -1.48 -9.87 -3.31
N ASN A 830 -2.72 -9.48 -3.09
CA ASN A 830 -3.93 -9.91 -3.81
C ASN A 830 -4.25 -9.10 -5.08
N GLY A 831 -3.33 -8.23 -5.52
CA GLY A 831 -3.48 -7.43 -6.72
C GLY A 831 -3.26 -8.20 -8.02
N LEU A 832 -3.96 -7.79 -9.09
CA LEU A 832 -3.74 -8.33 -10.45
C LEU A 832 -2.43 -7.82 -11.10
N VAL A 833 -1.85 -6.75 -10.58
CA VAL A 833 -0.50 -6.24 -10.91
C VAL A 833 0.30 -5.99 -9.63
N THR A 834 1.62 -6.13 -9.68
CA THR A 834 2.49 -5.81 -8.54
C THR A 834 2.40 -4.34 -8.11
N TYR A 835 2.79 -4.02 -6.88
CA TYR A 835 2.66 -2.66 -6.31
C TYR A 835 3.43 -1.61 -7.13
N ASP A 836 4.58 -2.01 -7.70
CA ASP A 836 5.40 -1.20 -8.58
C ASP A 836 4.92 -1.16 -10.05
N ARG A 837 3.78 -1.80 -10.37
CA ARG A 837 3.16 -1.90 -11.70
C ARG A 837 4.05 -2.54 -12.77
N LYS A 838 5.07 -3.32 -12.41
CA LYS A 838 5.99 -3.93 -13.37
C LYS A 838 5.57 -5.32 -13.85
N VAL A 839 4.82 -6.07 -13.05
CA VAL A 839 4.40 -7.44 -13.39
C VAL A 839 2.89 -7.58 -13.28
N VAL A 840 2.23 -7.84 -14.41
CA VAL A 840 0.83 -8.27 -14.45
C VAL A 840 0.80 -9.77 -14.20
N LYS A 841 0.12 -10.19 -13.14
CA LYS A 841 0.15 -11.57 -12.62
C LYS A 841 -0.61 -12.58 -13.47
N PRO A 842 -1.85 -12.31 -13.94
CA PRO A 842 -2.61 -13.29 -14.70
C PRO A 842 -2.36 -13.26 -16.21
N ASP A 843 -2.84 -14.29 -16.93
CA ASP A 843 -3.03 -14.23 -18.38
C ASP A 843 -4.18 -13.28 -18.73
N VAL A 844 -3.82 -12.07 -19.16
CA VAL A 844 -4.74 -11.00 -19.56
C VAL A 844 -5.75 -11.44 -20.63
N LYS A 845 -5.36 -12.29 -21.59
CA LYS A 845 -6.29 -12.71 -22.66
C LYS A 845 -7.36 -13.62 -22.13
N ARG A 846 -6.98 -14.57 -21.27
CA ARG A 846 -7.91 -15.53 -20.64
C ARG A 846 -8.89 -14.82 -19.73
N ILE A 847 -8.40 -13.96 -18.82
CA ILE A 847 -9.25 -13.18 -17.93
C ILE A 847 -10.19 -12.30 -18.73
N ARG A 848 -9.68 -11.53 -19.71
CA ARG A 848 -10.53 -10.62 -20.50
C ARG A 848 -11.66 -11.35 -21.22
N ALA A 849 -11.37 -12.52 -21.79
CA ALA A 849 -12.39 -13.30 -22.49
C ALA A 849 -13.50 -13.77 -21.52
N ALA A 850 -13.12 -14.30 -20.36
CA ALA A 850 -14.05 -14.80 -19.36
C ALA A 850 -14.87 -13.67 -18.71
N GLN A 851 -14.20 -12.57 -18.34
CA GLN A 851 -14.81 -11.34 -17.82
C GLN A 851 -15.90 -10.79 -18.75
N ARG A 852 -15.59 -10.65 -20.05
CA ARG A 852 -16.59 -10.18 -21.02
C ARG A 852 -17.74 -11.15 -21.19
N ALA A 853 -17.46 -12.46 -21.23
CA ALA A 853 -18.52 -13.47 -21.31
C ALA A 853 -19.46 -13.40 -20.11
N LEU A 854 -18.92 -13.25 -18.89
CA LEU A 854 -19.71 -13.05 -17.67
C LEU A 854 -20.56 -11.78 -17.77
N ILE A 855 -19.95 -10.63 -18.09
CA ILE A 855 -20.67 -9.35 -18.15
C ILE A 855 -21.80 -9.41 -19.19
N ASP A 856 -21.53 -9.91 -20.40
CA ASP A 856 -22.51 -10.00 -21.49
C ASP A 856 -23.68 -10.95 -21.16
N ASP A 857 -23.42 -12.00 -20.37
CA ASP A 857 -24.45 -12.95 -19.94
C ASP A 857 -25.23 -12.46 -18.70
N ALA A 858 -24.54 -12.00 -17.67
CA ALA A 858 -25.12 -11.53 -16.42
C ALA A 858 -25.89 -10.20 -16.56
N SER A 859 -25.64 -9.44 -17.63
CA SER A 859 -26.42 -8.24 -17.98
C SER A 859 -27.74 -8.55 -18.70
N ARG A 860 -28.08 -9.82 -18.92
CA ARG A 860 -29.40 -10.21 -19.44
C ARG A 860 -30.44 -10.18 -18.34
N ALA A 861 -31.71 -10.07 -18.72
CA ALA A 861 -32.83 -10.24 -17.78
C ALA A 861 -32.74 -11.60 -17.05
N GLU A 862 -32.50 -12.66 -17.84
CA GLU A 862 -32.22 -14.02 -17.38
C GLU A 862 -30.83 -14.45 -17.90
N PRO A 863 -29.81 -14.58 -17.02
CA PRO A 863 -28.50 -15.11 -17.41
C PRO A 863 -28.61 -16.57 -17.88
N ALA A 864 -27.74 -16.98 -18.80
CA ALA A 864 -27.76 -18.34 -19.33
C ALA A 864 -27.20 -19.35 -18.33
N GLY A 865 -27.66 -20.60 -18.39
CA GLY A 865 -27.14 -21.68 -17.53
C GLY A 865 -27.68 -21.68 -16.10
N CYS A 866 -28.60 -20.77 -15.78
CA CYS A 866 -29.33 -20.74 -14.51
C CYS A 866 -30.55 -21.68 -14.59
N ALA A 867 -30.34 -22.98 -14.39
CA ALA A 867 -31.38 -24.01 -14.42
C ALA A 867 -31.54 -24.70 -13.06
#